data_AF-A0A7Y2MQ95-F1
#
_entry.id   AF-A0A7Y2MQ95-F1
#
_cell.length_a   1.000
_cell.length_b   1.000
_cell.length_c   1.000
_cell.angle_alpha   90.00
_cell.angle_beta   90.00
_cell.angle_gamma   90.00
#
_symmetry.space_group_name_H-M   'P 1'
#
loop_
_entity.id
_entity.type
_entity.pdbx_description
1 polymer ?
#
loop_
_entity_poly.entity_id
_entity_poly.type
_entity_poly.pdbx_seq_one_letter_code
_entity_poly.pdbx_strand_id
1 'polypeptide(L)'
;MSNDIKLKFTGVENTDPKFNQSVVDEEFEIIKSYQLTIDRADSRSFTESVDDKTLIQLTTEDGLEWIGYGDDLPEILGITETLRSGEPIQISDYLLYQDRDRNIFKKIKNTVIDFIKPRAVDEAAKVTVHKIAKRIDTTIAKDEGMYRVDRNGAIGNVKTKIGDTSRLLLFIHGTVSNFDMGFSGMDGVEYSEIYDHYNGQVYAYIHHTLTKSPIENVSDLLNEIDKNVSIDIISHSRGGIVADVLARCDYRNEIIGFTEEEMDIIKKEMDGLELSDLLIDKEKSEVDHMKSINRKAPKRKITVNKIVRVACPASGTILLSTRIDHFLNSLLYLIGLHIGGKWNFFYDQFKSFLLHMVAAKADVEVLPGLWSMVPDSAFQKINNNDFKLSGELISITGDSNLSSNVIHSLKVILTNLFYWESNDFVVHTASMNKGLALRKKNQFIPVPDDEIDHFKYFSKKDNLEIIAAALLDSVALSLQSSETRSRGVVLDLFDMGNLTPKEPLGDKPIVVLLPGIMGSNIYHLNDKIWLDFSEIMKGGISNYLDSDDNISSQSAIAKYYEGLAEHLSQANMDVAVFPYDWRNSLSKAAIQFNAKMNEWLAHGQSISIIAHSMGGLVVRQWMHDFELSWKNFMSKDKSRFIMLGTPWQGSHLIVEVLLGHSSRVKQLSTLDLKNNRRELLEVFN
;
A
#
# COMPACT_ATOMS: atom_id res chain seq x y z
N MET A 1 -22.93 4.58 -26.07
CA MET A 1 -24.02 5.04 -25.20
C MET A 1 -23.31 5.61 -23.98
N SER A 2 -23.35 6.93 -23.74
CA SER A 2 -22.77 7.44 -22.48
C SER A 2 -23.67 6.97 -21.35
N ASN A 3 -23.09 6.27 -20.38
CA ASN A 3 -23.79 5.93 -19.15
C ASN A 3 -23.69 7.16 -18.24
N ASP A 4 -24.46 8.20 -18.56
CA ASP A 4 -24.56 9.36 -17.69
C ASP A 4 -25.15 8.92 -16.35
N ILE A 5 -24.50 9.33 -15.27
CA ILE A 5 -24.89 8.97 -13.91
C ILE A 5 -25.70 10.09 -13.28
N LYS A 6 -26.72 9.73 -12.51
CA LYS A 6 -27.63 10.70 -11.92
C LYS A 6 -27.31 10.86 -10.45
N LEU A 7 -26.98 12.08 -10.03
CA LEU A 7 -26.78 12.42 -8.63
C LEU A 7 -28.04 13.08 -8.09
N LYS A 8 -28.57 12.59 -6.97
CA LYS A 8 -29.74 13.17 -6.31
C LYS A 8 -29.38 13.66 -4.91
N PHE A 9 -29.72 14.91 -4.61
CA PHE A 9 -29.43 15.55 -3.32
C PHE A 9 -30.48 16.60 -2.96
N THR A 10 -30.41 17.11 -1.74
CA THR A 10 -31.26 18.21 -1.26
C THR A 10 -30.38 19.39 -0.86
N GLY A 11 -30.71 20.57 -1.35
CA GLY A 11 -29.90 21.76 -1.08
C GLY A 11 -30.50 23.04 -1.65
N VAL A 12 -29.65 24.06 -1.77
CA VAL A 12 -29.95 25.34 -2.40
C VAL A 12 -28.88 25.62 -3.45
N GLU A 13 -29.28 26.02 -4.66
CA GLU A 13 -28.34 26.41 -5.71
C GLU A 13 -27.57 27.67 -5.29
N ASN A 14 -26.24 27.62 -5.38
CA ASN A 14 -25.40 28.74 -5.05
C ASN A 14 -25.33 29.68 -6.26
N THR A 15 -26.04 30.80 -6.17
CA THR A 15 -26.14 31.81 -7.24
C THR A 15 -25.16 32.97 -7.06
N ASP A 16 -24.30 32.94 -6.04
CA ASP A 16 -23.32 33.99 -5.80
C ASP A 16 -22.26 33.99 -6.93
N PRO A 17 -22.16 35.06 -7.74
CA PRO A 17 -21.20 35.16 -8.83
C PRO A 17 -19.75 35.01 -8.36
N LYS A 18 -19.44 35.29 -7.09
CA LYS A 18 -18.09 35.15 -6.53
C LYS A 18 -17.68 33.68 -6.36
N PHE A 19 -18.63 32.78 -6.14
CA PHE A 19 -18.38 31.33 -6.10
C PHE A 19 -18.24 30.76 -7.52
N ASN A 20 -19.05 31.23 -8.47
CA ASN A 20 -18.90 30.88 -9.89
C ASN A 20 -17.63 31.47 -10.54
N GLN A 21 -16.97 32.43 -9.87
CA GLN A 21 -15.68 33.02 -10.26
C GLN A 21 -14.50 32.53 -9.43
N SER A 22 -14.68 31.60 -8.48
CA SER A 22 -13.53 30.93 -7.86
C SER A 22 -12.91 30.01 -8.90
N VAL A 23 -12.05 30.59 -9.73
CA VAL A 23 -11.18 29.93 -10.69
C VAL A 23 -10.41 28.89 -9.90
N VAL A 24 -10.77 27.61 -10.03
CA VAL A 24 -9.94 26.53 -9.47
C VAL A 24 -8.62 26.45 -10.25
N ASP A 25 -8.69 26.81 -11.54
CA ASP A 25 -7.59 27.05 -12.49
C ASP A 25 -8.16 27.78 -13.74
N GLU A 26 -7.36 28.50 -14.51
CA GLU A 26 -7.79 29.13 -15.78
C GLU A 26 -8.35 28.09 -16.76
N GLU A 27 -7.95 26.82 -16.64
CA GLU A 27 -8.34 25.72 -17.51
C GLU A 27 -9.65 25.01 -17.08
N PHE A 28 -10.15 25.27 -15.87
CA PHE A 28 -11.36 24.64 -15.33
C PHE A 28 -12.43 25.67 -14.96
N GLU A 29 -13.69 25.26 -15.00
CA GLU A 29 -14.83 26.07 -14.54
C GLU A 29 -15.82 25.26 -13.72
N ILE A 30 -16.36 25.91 -12.69
CA ILE A 30 -17.51 25.40 -11.93
C ILE A 30 -18.76 25.72 -12.75
N ILE A 31 -19.41 24.69 -13.27
CA ILE A 31 -20.63 24.84 -14.09
C ILE A 31 -21.89 24.94 -13.23
N LYS A 32 -21.89 24.31 -12.05
CA LYS A 32 -22.98 24.32 -11.06
C LYS A 32 -22.41 24.17 -9.66
N SER A 33 -23.01 24.82 -8.67
CA SER A 33 -22.64 24.73 -7.26
C SER A 33 -23.91 24.68 -6.40
N TYR A 34 -23.93 23.79 -5.42
CA TYR A 34 -25.08 23.63 -4.51
C TYR A 34 -24.61 23.57 -3.07
N GLN A 35 -25.29 24.32 -2.19
CA GLN A 35 -25.15 24.18 -0.75
C GLN A 35 -26.08 23.07 -0.25
N LEU A 36 -25.51 21.99 0.30
CA LEU A 36 -26.26 20.85 0.81
C LEU A 36 -26.88 21.19 2.17
N THR A 37 -28.20 21.10 2.30
CA THR A 37 -28.94 21.40 3.54
C THR A 37 -30.38 20.89 3.49
N ILE A 38 -30.85 20.33 4.61
CA ILE A 38 -32.23 19.83 4.77
C ILE A 38 -33.14 20.86 5.49
N ASP A 39 -32.58 21.81 6.25
CA ASP A 39 -33.33 22.62 7.22
C ASP A 39 -33.71 24.04 6.76
N ARG A 40 -33.46 24.41 5.49
CA ARG A 40 -33.83 25.73 4.97
C ARG A 40 -35.19 25.69 4.27
N ALA A 41 -36.01 26.73 4.50
CA ALA A 41 -37.33 26.90 3.86
C ALA A 41 -37.27 26.89 2.32
N ASP A 42 -36.10 27.23 1.74
CA ASP A 42 -35.87 27.26 0.30
C ASP A 42 -35.16 26.00 -0.26
N SER A 43 -34.89 24.99 0.58
CA SER A 43 -34.23 23.75 0.14
C SER A 43 -35.11 22.97 -0.84
N ARG A 44 -34.49 22.43 -1.90
CA ARG A 44 -35.17 21.63 -2.94
C ARG A 44 -34.37 20.37 -3.25
N SER A 45 -35.07 19.34 -3.72
CA SER A 45 -34.42 18.14 -4.25
C SER A 45 -33.98 18.39 -5.69
N PHE A 46 -32.71 18.15 -5.96
CA PHE A 46 -32.09 18.22 -7.28
C PHE A 46 -31.74 16.81 -7.76
N THR A 47 -31.89 16.57 -9.06
CA THR A 47 -31.37 15.39 -9.75
C THR A 47 -30.53 15.87 -10.92
N GLU A 48 -29.22 15.73 -10.83
CA GLU A 48 -28.26 16.17 -11.85
C GLU A 48 -27.72 14.99 -12.65
N SER A 49 -27.65 15.14 -13.97
CA SER A 49 -27.01 14.16 -14.85
C SER A 49 -25.56 14.55 -15.04
N VAL A 50 -24.65 13.62 -14.75
CA VAL A 50 -23.20 13.82 -14.74
C VAL A 50 -22.61 12.94 -15.84
N ASP A 51 -21.91 13.57 -16.77
CA ASP A 51 -21.17 12.87 -17.81
C ASP A 51 -19.78 12.45 -17.32
N ASP A 52 -19.08 11.65 -18.13
CA ASP A 52 -17.77 11.09 -17.84
C ASP A 52 -16.62 12.13 -17.82
N LYS A 53 -16.91 13.39 -18.13
CA LYS A 53 -15.96 14.53 -18.13
C LYS A 53 -16.23 15.52 -16.99
N THR A 54 -17.33 15.35 -16.27
CA THR A 54 -17.70 16.21 -15.15
C THR A 54 -17.06 15.69 -13.88
N LEU A 55 -16.22 16.52 -13.27
CA LEU A 55 -15.64 16.25 -11.96
C LEU A 55 -16.56 16.79 -10.88
N ILE A 56 -16.60 16.10 -9.75
CA ILE A 56 -17.34 16.51 -8.57
C ILE A 56 -16.34 16.91 -7.49
N GLN A 57 -16.53 18.11 -6.93
CA GLN A 57 -15.87 18.54 -5.71
C GLN A 57 -16.89 18.55 -4.57
N LEU A 58 -16.67 17.70 -3.57
CA LEU A 58 -17.42 17.69 -2.33
C LEU A 58 -16.66 18.49 -1.27
N THR A 59 -17.34 19.44 -0.63
CA THR A 59 -16.80 20.16 0.54
C THR A 59 -17.58 19.78 1.78
N THR A 60 -16.87 19.54 2.88
CA THR A 60 -17.45 19.21 4.20
C THR A 60 -17.39 20.39 5.16
N GLU A 61 -18.02 20.28 6.32
CA GLU A 61 -18.10 21.38 7.30
C GLU A 61 -16.77 21.68 8.01
N ASP A 62 -15.88 20.69 8.13
CA ASP A 62 -14.51 20.88 8.63
C ASP A 62 -13.53 21.35 7.53
N GLY A 63 -14.04 21.60 6.32
CA GLY A 63 -13.29 22.17 5.23
C GLY A 63 -12.50 21.15 4.42
N LEU A 64 -12.74 19.85 4.52
CA LEU A 64 -12.20 18.91 3.52
C LEU A 64 -12.83 19.18 2.14
N GLU A 65 -11.98 19.31 1.12
CA GLU A 65 -12.34 19.28 -0.29
C GLU A 65 -11.92 17.94 -0.89
N TRP A 66 -12.87 17.24 -1.52
CA TRP A 66 -12.61 15.97 -2.20
C TRP A 66 -13.05 16.04 -3.66
N ILE A 67 -12.12 15.82 -4.59
CA ILE A 67 -12.32 15.92 -6.03
C ILE A 67 -12.24 14.52 -6.65
N GLY A 68 -13.26 14.12 -7.41
CA GLY A 68 -13.31 12.83 -8.10
C GLY A 68 -14.43 12.77 -9.14
N TYR A 69 -14.77 11.58 -9.63
CA TYR A 69 -15.94 11.37 -10.48
C TYR A 69 -17.19 11.12 -9.64
N GLY A 70 -18.37 11.41 -10.19
CA GLY A 70 -19.62 11.20 -9.46
C GLY A 70 -19.89 9.71 -9.13
N ASP A 71 -19.33 8.79 -9.90
CA ASP A 71 -19.41 7.34 -9.67
C ASP A 71 -18.64 6.86 -8.45
N ASP A 72 -17.73 7.70 -7.93
CA ASP A 72 -16.87 7.37 -6.79
C ASP A 72 -17.50 7.80 -5.47
N LEU A 73 -18.49 8.69 -5.54
CA LEU A 73 -19.17 9.23 -4.36
C LEU A 73 -19.76 8.14 -3.45
N PRO A 74 -20.34 7.02 -3.95
CA PRO A 74 -20.80 5.94 -3.08
C PRO A 74 -19.70 5.38 -2.18
N GLU A 75 -18.50 5.16 -2.71
CA GLU A 75 -17.36 4.61 -1.97
C GLU A 75 -16.89 5.59 -0.90
N ILE A 76 -16.73 6.87 -1.27
CA ILE A 76 -16.26 7.95 -0.40
C ILE A 76 -17.28 8.21 0.74
N LEU A 77 -18.56 8.25 0.41
CA LEU A 77 -19.66 8.53 1.34
C LEU A 77 -20.05 7.31 2.20
N GLY A 78 -19.50 6.12 1.91
CA GLY A 78 -19.86 4.87 2.60
C GLY A 78 -21.29 4.41 2.29
N ILE A 79 -21.80 4.72 1.10
CA ILE A 79 -23.13 4.27 0.64
C ILE A 79 -23.01 2.80 0.24
N THR A 80 -23.58 1.92 1.07
CA THR A 80 -23.52 0.46 0.90
C THR A 80 -24.76 -0.12 0.20
N GLU A 81 -25.75 0.71 -0.14
CA GLU A 81 -26.96 0.25 -0.82
C GLU A 81 -26.63 -0.14 -2.27
N THR A 82 -27.03 -1.36 -2.66
CA THR A 82 -26.96 -1.81 -4.06
C THR A 82 -27.92 -0.99 -4.92
N LEU A 83 -27.37 -0.02 -5.65
CA LEU A 83 -28.13 0.77 -6.62
C LEU A 83 -28.56 -0.12 -7.79
N ARG A 84 -29.85 -0.07 -8.16
CA ARG A 84 -30.32 -0.69 -9.41
C ARG A 84 -29.85 0.15 -10.60
N SER A 85 -29.55 -0.49 -11.72
CA SER A 85 -29.15 0.20 -12.94
C SER A 85 -30.17 1.29 -13.33
N GLY A 86 -29.71 2.54 -13.42
CA GLY A 86 -30.52 3.71 -13.77
C GLY A 86 -31.15 4.48 -12.60
N GLU A 87 -31.05 3.99 -11.35
CA GLU A 87 -31.43 4.77 -10.17
C GLU A 87 -30.37 5.83 -9.85
N PRO A 88 -30.79 7.04 -9.41
CA PRO A 88 -29.85 8.08 -9.05
C PRO A 88 -29.10 7.73 -7.76
N ILE A 89 -27.80 8.01 -7.73
CA ILE A 89 -26.96 7.95 -6.54
C ILE A 89 -27.47 9.03 -5.57
N GLN A 90 -27.98 8.60 -4.41
CA GLN A 90 -28.47 9.51 -3.39
C GLN A 90 -27.29 10.06 -2.58
N ILE A 91 -26.96 11.34 -2.78
CA ILE A 91 -25.94 12.04 -2.01
C ILE A 91 -26.59 12.60 -0.74
N SER A 92 -26.04 12.19 0.39
CA SER A 92 -26.44 12.66 1.73
C SER A 92 -25.83 14.03 2.02
N ASP A 93 -26.51 14.84 2.83
CA ASP A 93 -25.95 16.07 3.40
C ASP A 93 -24.99 15.78 4.58
N TYR A 94 -24.70 14.51 4.86
CA TYR A 94 -23.70 14.10 5.83
C TYR A 94 -22.91 12.84 5.42
N LEU A 95 -21.66 12.76 5.88
CA LEU A 95 -20.85 11.55 5.99
C LEU A 95 -21.23 10.79 7.28
N LEU A 96 -21.42 9.48 7.20
CA LEU A 96 -21.62 8.61 8.36
C LEU A 96 -20.30 7.98 8.80
N TYR A 97 -20.07 7.94 10.11
CA TYR A 97 -18.96 7.16 10.65
C TYR A 97 -19.29 6.53 12.00
N GLN A 98 -18.65 5.40 12.28
CA GLN A 98 -18.81 4.65 13.52
C GLN A 98 -17.64 4.96 14.47
N ASP A 99 -17.94 5.40 15.69
CA ASP A 99 -16.92 5.68 16.71
C ASP A 99 -16.42 4.37 17.37
N ARG A 100 -15.12 4.23 17.63
CA ARG A 100 -14.51 2.99 18.15
C ARG A 100 -15.05 2.61 19.55
N ASP A 101 -15.41 3.60 20.36
CA ASP A 101 -15.73 3.36 21.77
C ASP A 101 -17.23 3.16 22.05
N ARG A 102 -18.09 3.49 21.10
CA ARG A 102 -19.55 3.45 21.28
C ARG A 102 -20.15 3.12 19.93
N ASN A 103 -20.98 2.09 19.85
CA ASN A 103 -21.80 1.73 18.67
C ASN A 103 -22.82 2.84 18.30
N ILE A 104 -22.33 4.04 18.04
CA ILE A 104 -23.06 5.27 17.76
C ILE A 104 -22.49 5.81 16.46
N PHE A 105 -23.35 5.91 15.45
CA PHE A 105 -23.02 6.59 14.21
C PHE A 105 -23.04 8.10 14.43
N LYS A 106 -21.91 8.76 14.15
CA LYS A 106 -21.81 10.22 14.11
C LYS A 106 -21.91 10.70 12.66
N LYS A 107 -22.34 11.95 12.49
CA LYS A 107 -22.59 12.59 11.20
C LYS A 107 -21.69 13.81 11.05
N ILE A 108 -21.05 13.95 9.89
CA ILE A 108 -20.30 15.17 9.52
C ILE A 108 -20.99 15.78 8.31
N LYS A 109 -21.36 17.06 8.36
CA LYS A 109 -22.14 17.65 7.26
C LYS A 109 -21.29 17.85 6.01
N ASN A 110 -21.82 17.38 4.88
CA ASN A 110 -21.41 17.87 3.57
C ASN A 110 -22.03 19.26 3.38
N THR A 111 -21.23 20.23 2.99
CA THR A 111 -21.66 21.64 2.91
C THR A 111 -21.88 22.09 1.48
N VAL A 112 -21.02 21.68 0.55
CA VAL A 112 -21.07 22.12 -0.86
C VAL A 112 -20.79 20.96 -1.79
N ILE A 113 -21.50 20.91 -2.92
CA ILE A 113 -21.17 20.07 -4.08
C ILE A 113 -21.01 20.95 -5.31
N ASP A 114 -19.83 20.93 -5.90
CA ASP A 114 -19.51 21.66 -7.14
C ASP A 114 -19.31 20.69 -8.30
N PHE A 115 -19.84 21.07 -9.45
CA PHE A 115 -19.70 20.36 -10.72
C PHE A 115 -18.69 21.12 -11.57
N ILE A 116 -17.57 20.49 -11.87
CA ILE A 116 -16.41 21.11 -12.51
C ILE A 116 -16.20 20.49 -13.89
N LYS A 117 -15.96 21.34 -14.90
CA LYS A 117 -15.59 20.91 -16.26
C LYS A 117 -14.33 21.64 -16.75
N PRO A 118 -13.53 21.01 -17.62
CA PRO A 118 -12.50 21.71 -18.39
C PRO A 118 -13.14 22.74 -19.33
N ARG A 119 -12.58 23.96 -19.43
CA ARG A 119 -13.12 25.05 -20.27
C ARG A 119 -12.99 24.80 -21.77
N ALA A 120 -11.98 24.05 -22.21
CA ALA A 120 -11.74 23.73 -23.61
C ALA A 120 -11.50 22.23 -23.80
N VAL A 121 -12.37 21.57 -24.57
CA VAL A 121 -12.39 20.12 -24.76
C VAL A 121 -11.12 19.56 -25.43
N ASP A 122 -10.30 20.41 -26.07
CA ASP A 122 -9.11 20.01 -26.85
C ASP A 122 -7.75 20.63 -26.41
N GLU A 123 -7.72 21.60 -25.47
CA GLU A 123 -6.45 22.23 -25.05
C GLU A 123 -5.91 21.72 -23.70
N ALA A 124 -6.78 21.44 -22.71
CA ALA A 124 -6.36 20.79 -21.47
C ALA A 124 -5.78 19.38 -21.74
N ALA A 125 -6.25 18.70 -22.79
CA ALA A 125 -5.70 17.43 -23.26
C ALA A 125 -4.30 17.57 -23.91
N LYS A 126 -3.86 18.78 -24.28
CA LYS A 126 -2.51 19.04 -24.84
C LYS A 126 -1.47 19.41 -23.78
N VAL A 127 -1.89 19.82 -22.58
CA VAL A 127 -0.97 19.96 -21.45
C VAL A 127 -0.80 18.57 -20.84
N THR A 128 0.30 17.90 -21.19
CA THR A 128 0.60 16.59 -20.62
C THR A 128 0.73 16.72 -19.10
N VAL A 129 0.15 15.78 -18.35
CA VAL A 129 0.27 15.65 -16.88
C VAL A 129 1.69 15.91 -16.37
N HIS A 130 2.68 15.41 -17.13
CA HIS A 130 4.09 15.62 -16.85
C HIS A 130 4.49 17.12 -16.81
N LYS A 131 3.98 17.97 -17.72
CA LYS A 131 4.26 19.42 -17.70
C LYS A 131 3.75 20.08 -16.43
N ILE A 132 2.58 19.67 -15.95
CA ILE A 132 1.97 20.23 -14.74
C ILE A 132 2.74 19.76 -13.52
N ALA A 133 3.05 18.46 -13.43
CA ALA A 133 3.93 17.92 -12.40
C ALA A 133 5.28 18.66 -12.37
N LYS A 134 5.88 18.93 -13.53
CA LYS A 134 7.13 19.71 -13.66
C LYS A 134 6.97 21.14 -13.16
N ARG A 135 5.83 21.79 -13.42
CA ARG A 135 5.51 23.12 -12.88
C ARG A 135 5.40 23.09 -11.36
N ILE A 136 4.77 22.06 -10.78
CA ILE A 136 4.69 21.88 -9.32
C ILE A 136 6.09 21.67 -8.73
N ASP A 137 6.84 20.72 -9.26
CA ASP A 137 8.20 20.43 -8.79
C ASP A 137 9.10 21.68 -8.86
N THR A 138 9.08 22.42 -9.96
CA THR A 138 9.86 23.67 -10.12
C THR A 138 9.33 24.84 -9.28
N THR A 139 8.08 24.80 -8.82
CA THR A 139 7.54 25.81 -7.90
C THR A 139 8.01 25.56 -6.47
N ILE A 140 7.98 24.30 -6.03
CA ILE A 140 8.33 23.91 -4.66
C ILE A 140 9.85 23.79 -4.47
N ALA A 141 10.53 23.18 -5.44
CA ALA A 141 11.93 22.82 -5.43
C ALA A 141 12.67 23.48 -6.61
N LYS A 142 12.48 24.80 -6.76
CA LYS A 142 12.91 25.62 -7.91
C LYS A 142 14.38 25.47 -8.30
N ASP A 143 15.26 25.26 -7.32
CA ASP A 143 16.69 25.22 -7.55
C ASP A 143 17.29 23.94 -6.94
N GLU A 144 17.07 22.81 -7.63
CA GLU A 144 17.55 21.49 -7.17
C GLU A 144 19.06 21.50 -6.85
N GLY A 145 19.45 20.81 -5.79
CA GLY A 145 20.85 20.66 -5.42
C GLY A 145 21.06 20.62 -3.91
N MET A 146 22.32 20.76 -3.54
CA MET A 146 22.76 20.68 -2.15
C MET A 146 22.90 22.07 -1.54
N TYR A 147 22.34 22.25 -0.34
CA TYR A 147 22.41 23.50 0.42
C TYR A 147 22.91 23.23 1.83
N ARG A 148 23.62 24.20 2.40
CA ARG A 148 23.95 24.19 3.84
C ARG A 148 22.69 24.53 4.63
N VAL A 149 22.52 23.87 5.77
CA VAL A 149 21.56 24.30 6.79
C VAL A 149 22.35 24.98 7.90
N ASP A 150 21.92 26.15 8.34
CA ASP A 150 22.58 26.90 9.40
C ASP A 150 22.19 26.38 10.80
N ARG A 151 22.78 26.96 11.85
CA ARG A 151 22.54 26.55 13.24
C ARG A 151 21.08 26.74 13.68
N ASN A 152 20.34 27.63 13.04
CA ASN A 152 18.94 27.91 13.37
C ASN A 152 17.97 27.02 12.58
N GLY A 153 18.47 26.03 11.85
CA GLY A 153 17.62 25.17 11.03
C GLY A 153 17.14 25.85 9.75
N ALA A 154 17.79 26.93 9.29
CA ALA A 154 17.43 27.62 8.06
C ALA A 154 18.32 27.17 6.89
N ILE A 155 17.71 26.93 5.73
CA ILE A 155 18.45 26.59 4.51
C ILE A 155 19.14 27.83 3.92
N GLY A 156 20.41 27.69 3.55
CA GLY A 156 21.15 28.74 2.86
C GLY A 156 20.65 28.97 1.43
N ASN A 157 20.98 30.13 0.87
CA ASN A 157 20.57 30.53 -0.49
C ASN A 157 21.62 30.20 -1.59
N VAL A 158 22.70 29.50 -1.23
CA VAL A 158 23.80 29.17 -2.15
C VAL A 158 24.01 27.65 -2.22
N LYS A 159 23.95 27.12 -3.44
CA LYS A 159 24.31 25.72 -3.69
C LYS A 159 25.75 25.44 -3.30
N THR A 160 25.94 24.34 -2.59
CA THR A 160 27.22 23.94 -2.03
C THR A 160 27.48 22.48 -2.35
N LYS A 161 28.62 22.19 -2.98
CA LYS A 161 29.08 20.80 -3.11
C LYS A 161 29.57 20.27 -1.77
N ILE A 162 29.35 18.98 -1.55
CA ILE A 162 29.85 18.31 -0.36
C ILE A 162 31.33 17.95 -0.62
N GLY A 163 32.23 18.60 0.10
CA GLY A 163 33.67 18.33 0.05
C GLY A 163 34.11 17.17 0.94
N ASP A 164 35.43 16.96 1.02
CA ASP A 164 36.05 15.97 1.90
C ASP A 164 35.79 16.34 3.38
N THR A 165 34.88 15.62 4.03
CA THR A 165 34.50 15.78 5.43
C THR A 165 34.44 14.43 6.12
N SER A 166 34.79 14.42 7.40
CA SER A 166 34.84 13.19 8.21
C SER A 166 33.46 12.56 8.45
N ARG A 167 32.39 13.38 8.55
CA ARG A 167 30.99 12.97 8.70
C ARG A 167 30.06 14.19 8.49
N LEU A 168 28.93 14.01 7.82
CA LEU A 168 27.89 15.03 7.66
C LEU A 168 26.49 14.49 7.93
N LEU A 169 25.54 15.38 8.18
CA LEU A 169 24.10 15.09 8.21
C LEU A 169 23.41 15.62 6.95
N LEU A 170 22.65 14.75 6.29
CA LEU A 170 21.89 15.05 5.08
C LEU A 170 20.38 14.96 5.35
N PHE A 171 19.66 16.06 5.11
CA PHE A 171 18.21 16.13 5.09
C PHE A 171 17.67 15.84 3.69
N ILE A 172 16.69 14.93 3.60
CA ILE A 172 16.03 14.57 2.35
C ILE A 172 14.50 14.64 2.52
N HIS A 173 13.86 15.57 1.82
CA HIS A 173 12.43 15.83 1.97
C HIS A 173 11.53 14.86 1.18
N GLY A 174 10.23 14.91 1.48
CA GLY A 174 9.19 14.06 0.89
C GLY A 174 8.59 14.57 -0.42
N THR A 175 7.54 13.88 -0.86
CA THR A 175 6.73 14.21 -2.04
C THR A 175 6.12 15.60 -1.92
N VAL A 176 6.18 16.40 -2.98
CA VAL A 176 5.49 17.70 -3.08
C VAL A 176 5.87 18.61 -1.91
N SER A 177 7.16 18.59 -1.58
CA SER A 177 7.72 19.29 -0.41
C SER A 177 9.11 19.83 -0.75
N ASN A 178 9.67 20.58 0.20
CA ASN A 178 11.05 21.04 0.22
C ASN A 178 11.57 20.94 1.67
N PHE A 179 12.76 21.49 1.94
CA PHE A 179 13.33 21.44 3.29
C PHE A 179 12.44 22.14 4.34
N ASP A 180 12.04 23.39 4.10
CA ASP A 180 11.27 24.19 5.07
C ASP A 180 9.89 23.57 5.36
N MET A 181 9.26 22.98 4.34
CA MET A 181 7.97 22.31 4.47
C MET A 181 8.09 20.94 5.15
N GLY A 182 9.05 20.11 4.72
CA GLY A 182 9.21 18.74 5.20
C GLY A 182 9.79 18.62 6.60
N PHE A 183 10.55 19.63 7.04
CA PHE A 183 11.22 19.65 8.34
C PHE A 183 10.80 20.86 9.20
N SER A 184 9.62 21.41 8.95
CA SER A 184 9.05 22.51 9.72
C SER A 184 9.02 22.18 11.22
N GLY A 185 9.69 22.99 12.04
CA GLY A 185 9.84 22.79 13.49
C GLY A 185 11.22 22.26 13.94
N MET A 186 12.14 21.95 13.01
CA MET A 186 13.53 21.61 13.31
C MET A 186 14.43 22.85 13.47
N ASP A 187 14.02 23.81 14.31
CA ASP A 187 14.74 25.07 14.59
C ASP A 187 15.01 25.30 16.10
N GLY A 188 14.67 24.30 16.93
CA GLY A 188 14.78 24.34 18.39
C GLY A 188 16.14 23.96 18.97
N VAL A 189 16.17 23.76 20.30
CA VAL A 189 17.38 23.38 21.06
C VAL A 189 17.91 22.03 20.60
N GLU A 190 17.00 21.09 20.33
CA GLU A 190 17.26 19.75 19.82
C GLU A 190 18.04 19.81 18.49
N TYR A 191 17.68 20.73 17.59
CA TYR A 191 18.41 20.93 16.34
C TYR A 191 19.80 21.54 16.56
N SER A 192 19.92 22.50 17.47
CA SER A 192 21.24 23.09 17.80
C SER A 192 22.24 22.04 18.30
N GLU A 193 21.78 21.07 19.09
CA GLU A 193 22.61 19.95 19.56
C GLU A 193 23.00 19.01 18.41
N ILE A 194 22.08 18.72 17.49
CA ILE A 194 22.36 17.97 16.26
C ILE A 194 23.42 18.71 15.43
N TYR A 195 23.26 20.02 15.21
CA TYR A 195 24.19 20.84 14.44
C TYR A 195 25.61 20.77 15.02
N ASP A 196 25.74 20.86 16.34
CA ASP A 196 27.02 20.74 17.05
C ASP A 196 27.63 19.36 16.92
N HIS A 197 26.82 18.29 17.03
CA HIS A 197 27.29 16.91 16.86
C HIS A 197 27.95 16.67 15.50
N TYR A 198 27.41 17.30 14.44
CA TYR A 198 27.96 17.21 13.09
C TYR A 198 28.97 18.32 12.76
N ASN A 199 29.46 19.09 13.74
CA ASN A 199 30.42 20.20 13.54
C ASN A 199 29.98 21.18 12.44
N GLY A 200 28.67 21.48 12.40
CA GLY A 200 28.05 22.32 11.38
C GLY A 200 28.05 21.76 9.95
N GLN A 201 28.40 20.48 9.76
CA GLN A 201 28.30 19.75 8.49
C GLN A 201 26.87 19.24 8.27
N VAL A 202 25.91 20.17 8.22
CA VAL A 202 24.50 19.87 7.99
C VAL A 202 24.06 20.41 6.64
N TYR A 203 23.38 19.57 5.88
CA TYR A 203 23.01 19.84 4.50
C TYR A 203 21.59 19.38 4.19
N ALA A 204 20.94 20.07 3.25
CA ALA A 204 19.63 19.71 2.71
C ALA A 204 19.76 19.43 1.20
N TYR A 205 19.20 18.30 0.76
CA TYR A 205 19.08 18.00 -0.66
C TYR A 205 17.69 18.41 -1.14
N ILE A 206 17.65 19.41 -2.01
CA ILE A 206 16.43 19.87 -2.68
C ILE A 206 16.34 19.16 -4.03
N HIS A 207 15.23 18.48 -4.30
CA HIS A 207 15.04 17.70 -5.52
C HIS A 207 13.58 17.65 -5.96
N HIS A 208 13.36 17.39 -7.24
CA HIS A 208 12.03 17.12 -7.77
C HIS A 208 11.52 15.75 -7.29
N THR A 209 10.22 15.65 -7.06
CA THR A 209 9.61 14.51 -6.36
C THR A 209 8.45 13.87 -7.12
N LEU A 210 7.86 14.56 -8.11
CA LEU A 210 6.83 14.02 -8.99
C LEU A 210 7.44 13.51 -10.29
N THR A 211 8.25 14.35 -10.96
CA THR A 211 8.79 14.05 -12.30
C THR A 211 10.06 13.23 -12.29
N LYS A 212 10.75 13.12 -11.14
CA LYS A 212 11.97 12.32 -11.00
C LYS A 212 11.74 11.16 -10.06
N SER A 213 12.29 9.99 -10.37
CA SER A 213 12.30 8.84 -9.46
C SER A 213 13.36 9.00 -8.34
N PRO A 214 13.29 8.20 -7.27
CA PRO A 214 14.37 8.13 -6.28
C PRO A 214 15.71 7.68 -6.88
N ILE A 215 15.68 6.86 -7.94
CA ILE A 215 16.89 6.43 -8.67
C ILE A 215 17.52 7.62 -9.37
N GLU A 216 16.72 8.40 -10.10
CA GLU A 216 17.19 9.62 -10.74
C GLU A 216 17.70 10.64 -9.70
N ASN A 217 16.94 10.88 -8.62
CA ASN A 217 17.34 11.77 -7.53
C ASN A 217 18.73 11.39 -6.97
N VAL A 218 18.99 10.11 -6.71
CA VAL A 218 20.32 9.68 -6.23
C VAL A 218 21.39 9.79 -7.33
N SER A 219 21.04 9.50 -8.58
CA SER A 219 21.96 9.64 -9.73
C SER A 219 22.44 11.08 -9.89
N ASP A 220 21.56 12.05 -9.62
CA ASP A 220 21.84 13.49 -9.59
C ASP A 220 22.61 13.88 -8.34
N LEU A 221 22.19 13.44 -7.15
CA LEU A 221 22.88 13.70 -5.88
C LEU A 221 24.36 13.25 -5.90
N LEU A 222 24.67 12.11 -6.53
CA LEU A 222 26.04 11.64 -6.72
C LEU A 222 26.92 12.58 -7.59
N ASN A 223 26.35 13.58 -8.27
CA ASN A 223 27.13 14.64 -8.92
C ASN A 223 27.60 15.72 -7.94
N GLU A 224 26.87 15.90 -6.84
CA GLU A 224 27.07 16.96 -5.83
C GLU A 224 27.94 16.53 -4.64
N ILE A 225 28.24 15.23 -4.53
CA ILE A 225 29.08 14.67 -3.45
C ILE A 225 30.49 14.38 -3.97
N ASP A 226 31.54 14.88 -3.31
CA ASP A 226 32.95 14.55 -3.62
C ASP A 226 33.33 13.11 -3.20
N LYS A 227 34.62 12.81 -3.05
CA LYS A 227 35.10 11.47 -2.72
C LYS A 227 35.25 11.28 -1.21
N ASN A 228 35.10 10.04 -0.75
CA ASN A 228 35.33 9.60 0.64
C ASN A 228 34.45 10.29 1.68
N VAL A 229 33.24 10.68 1.30
CA VAL A 229 32.30 11.37 2.18
C VAL A 229 31.54 10.36 3.05
N SER A 230 31.48 10.64 4.34
CA SER A 230 30.70 9.89 5.32
C SER A 230 29.41 10.62 5.66
N ILE A 231 28.27 9.93 5.51
CA ILE A 231 26.93 10.53 5.51
C ILE A 231 26.06 9.82 6.54
N ASP A 232 25.41 10.60 7.39
CA ASP A 232 24.19 10.21 8.07
C ASP A 232 23.00 10.95 7.45
N ILE A 233 21.84 10.33 7.46
CA ILE A 233 20.67 10.83 6.76
C ILE A 233 19.51 10.96 7.73
N ILE A 234 18.81 12.07 7.67
CA ILE A 234 17.43 12.18 8.14
C ILE A 234 16.52 12.45 6.95
N SER A 235 15.40 11.75 6.90
CA SER A 235 14.50 11.81 5.76
C SER A 235 13.05 11.78 6.19
N HIS A 236 12.20 12.41 5.38
CA HIS A 236 10.76 12.44 5.57
C HIS A 236 10.04 11.84 4.38
N SER A 237 9.01 11.02 4.63
CA SER A 237 8.14 10.46 3.59
C SER A 237 8.93 9.78 2.47
N ARG A 238 8.62 10.05 1.20
CA ARG A 238 9.35 9.56 0.00
C ARG A 238 10.86 9.80 0.06
N GLY A 239 11.33 10.82 0.78
CA GLY A 239 12.76 11.06 0.98
C GLY A 239 13.47 9.87 1.63
N GLY A 240 12.76 9.05 2.42
CA GLY A 240 13.32 7.81 2.96
C GLY A 240 13.60 6.75 1.90
N ILE A 241 12.86 6.74 0.79
CA ILE A 241 13.14 5.88 -0.37
C ILE A 241 14.38 6.38 -1.13
N VAL A 242 14.56 7.69 -1.24
CA VAL A 242 15.79 8.29 -1.80
C VAL A 242 16.99 7.92 -0.92
N ALA A 243 16.84 7.98 0.41
CA ALA A 243 17.86 7.56 1.36
C ALA A 243 18.21 6.07 1.23
N ASP A 244 17.20 5.21 1.01
CA ASP A 244 17.36 3.79 0.75
C ASP A 244 18.20 3.56 -0.52
N VAL A 245 17.88 4.22 -1.63
CA VAL A 245 18.67 4.12 -2.88
C VAL A 245 20.10 4.64 -2.67
N LEU A 246 20.29 5.72 -1.91
CA LEU A 246 21.63 6.23 -1.59
C LEU A 246 22.42 5.23 -0.73
N ALA A 247 21.77 4.49 0.17
CA ALA A 247 22.39 3.46 0.99
C ALA A 247 23.00 2.32 0.15
N ARG A 248 22.41 2.03 -1.02
CA ARG A 248 22.96 1.06 -1.99
C ARG A 248 24.30 1.50 -2.58
N CYS A 249 24.60 2.81 -2.54
CA CYS A 249 25.82 3.39 -3.07
C CYS A 249 27.01 3.34 -2.08
N ASP A 250 26.80 2.81 -0.87
CA ASP A 250 27.86 2.65 0.13
C ASP A 250 28.95 1.70 -0.37
N TYR A 251 30.21 2.17 -0.36
CA TYR A 251 31.34 1.42 -0.91
C TYR A 251 31.67 0.13 -0.16
N ARG A 252 31.16 -0.01 1.08
CA ARG A 252 31.38 -1.17 1.94
C ARG A 252 30.43 -2.33 1.64
N ASN A 253 29.37 -2.07 0.86
CA ASN A 253 28.43 -3.10 0.46
C ASN A 253 29.08 -4.12 -0.47
N GLU A 254 28.60 -5.36 -0.41
CA GLU A 254 29.02 -6.42 -1.33
C GLU A 254 28.66 -6.08 -2.78
N ILE A 255 27.47 -5.50 -2.97
CA ILE A 255 26.98 -4.99 -4.26
C ILE A 255 26.79 -3.47 -4.10
N ILE A 256 27.52 -2.70 -4.90
CA ILE A 256 27.41 -1.23 -4.94
C ILE A 256 26.50 -0.84 -6.11
N GLY A 257 25.36 -0.23 -5.80
CA GLY A 257 24.34 0.12 -6.79
C GLY A 257 23.38 -1.03 -7.06
N PHE A 258 23.13 -1.33 -8.34
CA PHE A 258 22.12 -2.27 -8.82
C PHE A 258 22.71 -3.41 -9.66
N THR A 259 22.10 -4.60 -9.60
CA THR A 259 22.46 -5.75 -10.43
C THR A 259 21.83 -5.67 -11.82
N GLU A 260 22.33 -6.45 -12.78
CA GLU A 260 21.72 -6.56 -14.11
C GLU A 260 20.30 -7.15 -14.05
N GLU A 261 20.07 -8.14 -13.18
CA GLU A 261 18.74 -8.75 -12.98
C GLU A 261 17.69 -7.72 -12.51
N GLU A 262 18.06 -6.83 -11.58
CA GLU A 262 17.18 -5.74 -11.14
C GLU A 262 16.91 -4.74 -12.25
N MET A 263 17.92 -4.39 -13.05
CA MET A 263 17.75 -3.50 -14.20
C MET A 263 16.83 -4.11 -15.25
N ASP A 264 16.88 -5.42 -15.47
CA ASP A 264 15.99 -6.14 -16.38
C ASP A 264 14.54 -6.15 -15.89
N ILE A 265 14.30 -6.30 -14.58
CA ILE A 265 12.96 -6.21 -13.97
C ILE A 265 12.35 -4.81 -14.19
N ILE A 266 13.11 -3.75 -13.90
CA ILE A 266 12.65 -2.36 -14.17
C ILE A 266 12.38 -2.18 -15.66
N LYS A 267 13.30 -2.62 -16.51
CA LYS A 267 13.17 -2.47 -17.96
C LYS A 267 11.91 -3.15 -18.49
N LYS A 268 11.62 -4.37 -18.02
CA LYS A 268 10.44 -5.13 -18.44
C LYS A 268 9.14 -4.37 -18.13
N GLU A 269 9.03 -3.80 -16.93
CA GLU A 269 7.84 -3.01 -16.55
C GLU A 269 7.74 -1.75 -17.41
N MET A 270 8.84 -1.01 -17.58
CA MET A 270 8.85 0.23 -18.37
C MET A 270 8.58 0.01 -19.86
N ASP A 271 9.11 -1.06 -20.46
CA ASP A 271 8.88 -1.42 -21.87
C ASP A 271 7.43 -1.89 -22.11
N GLY A 272 6.75 -2.40 -21.08
CA GLY A 272 5.35 -2.85 -21.12
C GLY A 272 4.31 -1.73 -21.01
N LEU A 273 4.74 -0.51 -20.67
CA LEU A 273 3.86 0.65 -20.61
C LEU A 273 3.76 1.29 -21.99
N GLU A 274 2.54 1.44 -22.52
CA GLU A 274 2.27 2.24 -23.72
C GLU A 274 2.41 3.75 -23.38
N LEU A 275 3.62 4.19 -23.01
CA LEU A 275 3.96 5.59 -22.70
C LEU A 275 3.99 6.50 -23.94
N SER A 276 3.46 6.04 -25.08
CA SER A 276 3.81 6.52 -26.41
C SER A 276 3.31 7.93 -26.77
N ASP A 277 2.31 8.48 -26.05
CA ASP A 277 1.70 9.76 -26.45
C ASP A 277 1.78 10.89 -25.39
N LEU A 278 2.29 10.64 -24.17
CA LEU A 278 2.27 11.63 -23.06
C LEU A 278 3.65 12.17 -22.62
N LEU A 279 4.74 11.48 -22.96
CA LEU A 279 6.11 11.92 -22.68
C LEU A 279 6.72 12.57 -23.93
N ILE A 280 6.53 13.89 -24.07
CA ILE A 280 7.03 14.66 -25.21
C ILE A 280 8.57 14.77 -25.24
N ASP A 281 9.26 14.47 -24.13
CA ASP A 281 10.72 14.51 -24.07
C ASP A 281 11.29 13.09 -23.84
N LYS A 282 12.24 12.70 -24.70
CA LYS A 282 13.10 11.52 -24.51
C LYS A 282 14.04 11.77 -23.33
N GLU A 283 13.50 11.80 -22.11
CA GLU A 283 14.29 11.77 -20.89
C GLU A 283 14.99 10.40 -20.77
N LYS A 284 16.04 10.34 -19.96
CA LYS A 284 16.79 9.10 -19.73
C LYS A 284 15.88 8.07 -19.07
N SER A 285 16.01 6.81 -19.44
CA SER A 285 15.24 5.75 -18.80
C SER A 285 15.71 5.53 -17.35
N GLU A 286 14.85 4.97 -16.50
CA GLU A 286 15.22 4.55 -15.13
C GLU A 286 16.50 3.68 -15.13
N VAL A 287 16.62 2.79 -16.11
CA VAL A 287 17.79 1.92 -16.31
C VAL A 287 19.07 2.73 -16.60
N ASP A 288 18.98 3.85 -17.32
CA ASP A 288 20.12 4.73 -17.55
C ASP A 288 20.58 5.42 -16.27
N HIS A 289 19.64 5.76 -15.38
CA HIS A 289 19.95 6.30 -14.05
C HIS A 289 20.61 5.25 -13.16
N MET A 290 20.14 3.99 -13.17
CA MET A 290 20.78 2.86 -12.48
C MET A 290 22.22 2.63 -12.98
N LYS A 291 22.42 2.59 -14.31
CA LYS A 291 23.77 2.49 -14.91
C LYS A 291 24.66 3.68 -14.58
N SER A 292 24.09 4.88 -14.45
CA SER A 292 24.82 6.06 -13.98
C SER A 292 25.26 5.90 -12.53
N ILE A 293 24.39 5.41 -11.64
CA ILE A 293 24.74 5.10 -10.24
C ILE A 293 25.87 4.07 -10.17
N ASN A 294 25.75 2.93 -10.88
CA ASN A 294 26.76 1.87 -10.90
C ASN A 294 28.14 2.37 -11.35
N ARG A 295 28.19 3.36 -12.25
CA ARG A 295 29.45 3.97 -12.71
C ARG A 295 30.02 5.01 -11.74
N LYS A 296 29.17 5.73 -11.00
CA LYS A 296 29.55 6.86 -10.13
C LYS A 296 29.86 6.40 -8.70
N ALA A 297 29.00 5.59 -8.09
CA ALA A 297 29.08 5.23 -6.67
C ALA A 297 30.44 4.63 -6.25
N PRO A 298 31.03 3.65 -6.99
CA PRO A 298 32.34 3.09 -6.63
C PRO A 298 33.48 4.12 -6.68
N LYS A 299 33.35 5.16 -7.50
CA LYS A 299 34.36 6.24 -7.64
C LYS A 299 34.25 7.29 -6.55
N ARG A 300 33.04 7.52 -6.03
CA ARG A 300 32.78 8.47 -4.93
C ARG A 300 33.18 7.90 -3.58
N LYS A 301 33.13 6.57 -3.40
CA LYS A 301 33.50 5.92 -2.14
C LYS A 301 32.78 6.53 -0.92
N ILE A 302 31.47 6.74 -1.02
CA ILE A 302 30.69 7.27 0.10
C ILE A 302 30.41 6.18 1.14
N THR A 303 30.26 6.54 2.41
CA THR A 303 29.67 5.68 3.45
C THR A 303 28.36 6.26 3.94
N VAL A 304 27.33 5.42 4.04
CA VAL A 304 26.07 5.77 4.68
C VAL A 304 26.03 5.04 6.02
N ASN A 305 26.30 5.74 7.13
CA ASN A 305 26.43 5.06 8.43
C ASN A 305 25.09 4.88 9.12
N LYS A 306 24.24 5.89 9.10
CA LYS A 306 22.94 5.89 9.77
C LYS A 306 21.87 6.55 8.90
N ILE A 307 20.68 5.97 8.89
CA ILE A 307 19.49 6.57 8.30
C ILE A 307 18.39 6.63 9.36
N VAL A 308 17.93 7.84 9.66
CA VAL A 308 16.72 8.11 10.42
C VAL A 308 15.61 8.40 9.41
N ARG A 309 14.72 7.42 9.19
CA ARG A 309 13.56 7.54 8.29
C ARG A 309 12.34 7.92 9.10
N VAL A 310 11.63 8.98 8.70
CA VAL A 310 10.40 9.44 9.34
C VAL A 310 9.25 9.30 8.34
N ALA A 311 8.20 8.57 8.70
CA ALA A 311 6.99 8.40 7.89
C ALA A 311 7.22 7.87 6.44
N CYS A 312 8.29 7.10 6.22
CA CYS A 312 8.66 6.64 4.88
C CYS A 312 7.67 5.58 4.34
N PRO A 313 7.15 5.71 3.10
CA PRO A 313 6.38 4.65 2.44
C PRO A 313 7.32 3.56 1.90
N ALA A 314 8.03 2.87 2.80
CA ALA A 314 9.15 2.00 2.44
C ALA A 314 8.74 0.73 1.67
N SER A 315 7.48 0.28 1.78
CA SER A 315 6.89 -0.72 0.87
C SER A 315 5.73 -0.14 0.04
N GLY A 316 5.78 1.16 -0.23
CA GLY A 316 4.72 1.90 -0.92
C GLY A 316 3.51 2.24 -0.03
N THR A 317 2.54 2.94 -0.61
CA THR A 317 1.27 3.27 0.07
C THR A 317 0.08 2.75 -0.71
N ILE A 318 -0.89 2.14 -0.01
CA ILE A 318 -2.08 1.55 -0.64
C ILE A 318 -2.95 2.64 -1.28
N LEU A 319 -2.89 3.87 -0.76
CA LEU A 319 -3.51 5.04 -1.38
C LEU A 319 -3.15 5.18 -2.87
N LEU A 320 -1.88 4.98 -3.22
CA LEU A 320 -1.42 5.02 -4.62
C LEU A 320 -1.69 3.73 -5.40
N SER A 321 -1.84 2.58 -4.73
CA SER A 321 -2.12 1.30 -5.37
C SER A 321 -3.55 1.17 -5.92
N THR A 322 -4.46 1.96 -5.37
CA THR A 322 -5.89 1.85 -5.65
C THR A 322 -6.28 2.87 -6.69
N ARG A 323 -6.10 4.16 -6.38
CA ARG A 323 -6.19 5.26 -7.34
C ARG A 323 -5.38 6.47 -6.89
N ILE A 324 -4.72 7.11 -7.84
CA ILE A 324 -3.84 8.26 -7.59
C ILE A 324 -4.58 9.46 -6.96
N ASP A 325 -5.85 9.65 -7.29
CA ASP A 325 -6.67 10.75 -6.80
C ASP A 325 -6.94 10.64 -5.29
N HIS A 326 -7.09 9.44 -4.72
CA HIS A 326 -7.28 9.27 -3.27
C HIS A 326 -6.05 9.77 -2.49
N PHE A 327 -4.85 9.43 -2.98
CA PHE A 327 -3.59 9.92 -2.43
C PHE A 327 -3.49 11.45 -2.54
N LEU A 328 -3.77 11.99 -3.73
CA LEU A 328 -3.66 13.43 -3.98
C LEU A 328 -4.71 14.26 -3.22
N ASN A 329 -5.95 13.77 -3.06
CA ASN A 329 -6.95 14.41 -2.21
C ASN A 329 -6.53 14.45 -0.75
N SER A 330 -5.95 13.35 -0.24
CA SER A 330 -5.43 13.29 1.13
C SER A 330 -4.31 14.30 1.35
N LEU A 331 -3.38 14.41 0.39
CA LEU A 331 -2.33 15.43 0.42
C LEU A 331 -2.89 16.86 0.34
N LEU A 332 -3.85 17.13 -0.56
CA LEU A 332 -4.44 18.45 -0.72
C LEU A 332 -5.02 18.96 0.61
N TYR A 333 -5.76 18.10 1.31
CA TYR A 333 -6.31 18.44 2.62
C TYR A 333 -5.23 18.76 3.64
N LEU A 334 -4.22 17.90 3.76
CA LEU A 334 -3.14 18.09 4.72
C LEU A 334 -2.28 19.32 4.42
N ILE A 335 -2.06 19.64 3.14
CA ILE A 335 -1.43 20.89 2.68
C ILE A 335 -2.28 22.08 3.13
N GLY A 336 -3.59 22.03 2.90
CA GLY A 336 -4.52 23.08 3.33
C GLY A 336 -4.52 23.31 4.84
N LEU A 337 -4.26 22.28 5.65
CA LEU A 337 -4.16 22.39 7.11
C LEU A 337 -2.82 22.96 7.58
N HIS A 338 -1.69 22.53 6.99
CA HIS A 338 -0.37 22.76 7.56
C HIS A 338 0.47 23.79 6.80
N ILE A 339 0.19 24.05 5.52
CA ILE A 339 1.05 24.83 4.63
C ILE A 339 0.33 26.12 4.23
N GLY A 340 0.16 27.02 5.21
CA GLY A 340 -0.33 28.38 4.98
C GLY A 340 -1.82 28.53 4.64
N GLY A 341 -2.62 27.47 4.82
CA GLY A 341 -4.07 27.52 4.60
C GLY A 341 -4.48 27.40 3.13
N LYS A 342 -5.80 27.24 2.90
CA LYS A 342 -6.40 27.16 1.55
C LYS A 342 -6.24 28.41 0.67
N TRP A 343 -5.80 29.53 1.25
CA TRP A 343 -5.57 30.78 0.53
C TRP A 343 -4.12 30.92 0.04
N ASN A 344 -3.29 29.89 0.25
CA ASN A 344 -1.92 29.86 -0.21
C ASN A 344 -1.88 29.54 -1.71
N PHE A 345 -1.12 30.33 -2.48
CA PHE A 345 -0.85 30.07 -3.90
C PHE A 345 -0.40 28.62 -4.17
N PHE A 346 0.33 28.02 -3.22
CA PHE A 346 0.74 26.62 -3.33
C PHE A 346 -0.44 25.63 -3.30
N TYR A 347 -1.43 25.87 -2.44
CA TYR A 347 -2.64 25.05 -2.37
C TYR A 347 -3.39 25.07 -3.70
N ASP A 348 -3.57 26.25 -4.29
CA ASP A 348 -4.25 26.41 -5.59
C ASP A 348 -3.50 25.68 -6.72
N GLN A 349 -2.17 25.81 -6.74
CA GLN A 349 -1.33 25.09 -7.71
C GLN A 349 -1.46 23.56 -7.54
N PHE A 350 -1.42 23.04 -6.32
CA PHE A 350 -1.57 21.61 -6.07
C PHE A 350 -2.99 21.10 -6.40
N LYS A 351 -4.02 21.91 -6.12
CA LYS A 351 -5.40 21.61 -6.49
C LYS A 351 -5.59 21.55 -8.00
N SER A 352 -4.99 22.48 -8.74
CA SER A 352 -4.91 22.46 -10.21
C SER A 352 -4.26 21.17 -10.70
N PHE A 353 -3.13 20.77 -10.11
CA PHE A 353 -2.49 19.50 -10.45
C PHE A 353 -3.40 18.29 -10.22
N LEU A 354 -4.06 18.20 -9.06
CA LEU A 354 -5.04 17.15 -8.77
C LEU A 354 -6.17 17.13 -9.82
N LEU A 355 -6.75 18.28 -10.17
CA LEU A 355 -7.81 18.36 -11.19
C LEU A 355 -7.37 17.79 -12.53
N HIS A 356 -6.17 18.14 -12.99
CA HIS A 356 -5.63 17.62 -14.25
C HIS A 356 -5.34 16.13 -14.19
N MET A 357 -4.83 15.62 -13.06
CA MET A 357 -4.61 14.19 -12.85
C MET A 357 -5.92 13.40 -12.95
N VAL A 358 -6.96 13.88 -12.27
CA VAL A 358 -8.29 13.25 -12.29
C VAL A 358 -8.89 13.36 -13.70
N ALA A 359 -8.90 14.55 -14.30
CA ALA A 359 -9.50 14.79 -15.62
C ALA A 359 -8.84 13.97 -16.73
N ALA A 360 -7.51 13.80 -16.68
CA ALA A 360 -6.76 13.01 -17.65
C ALA A 360 -6.90 11.49 -17.43
N LYS A 361 -7.55 11.04 -16.34
CA LYS A 361 -7.55 9.64 -15.89
C LYS A 361 -6.13 9.06 -15.88
N ALA A 362 -5.18 9.89 -15.46
CA ALA A 362 -3.77 9.59 -15.61
C ALA A 362 -3.36 8.47 -14.65
N ASP A 363 -2.58 7.54 -15.18
CA ASP A 363 -2.01 6.48 -14.36
C ASP A 363 -0.76 6.95 -13.62
N VAL A 364 -0.45 6.27 -12.52
CA VAL A 364 0.65 6.62 -11.62
C VAL A 364 2.02 6.46 -12.30
N GLU A 365 2.13 5.59 -13.31
CA GLU A 365 3.35 5.34 -14.06
C GLU A 365 3.79 6.53 -14.92
N VAL A 366 2.91 7.50 -15.18
CA VAL A 366 3.27 8.74 -15.89
C VAL A 366 4.19 9.64 -15.04
N LEU A 367 4.21 9.42 -13.72
CA LEU A 367 4.98 10.21 -12.76
C LEU A 367 5.95 9.29 -12.00
N PRO A 368 7.22 9.16 -12.45
CA PRO A 368 8.17 8.20 -11.89
C PRO A 368 8.44 8.43 -10.41
N GLY A 369 8.25 9.67 -9.92
CA GLY A 369 8.30 9.99 -8.51
C GLY A 369 7.20 9.34 -7.68
N LEU A 370 5.96 9.29 -8.16
CA LEU A 370 4.84 8.63 -7.49
C LEU A 370 4.84 7.11 -7.70
N TRP A 371 5.19 6.65 -8.91
CA TRP A 371 5.37 5.23 -9.23
C TRP A 371 6.29 4.50 -8.25
N SER A 372 7.36 5.19 -7.81
CA SER A 372 8.28 4.63 -6.81
C SER A 372 7.65 4.35 -5.44
N MET A 373 6.43 4.82 -5.17
CA MET A 373 5.67 4.58 -3.94
C MET A 373 4.46 3.65 -4.14
N VAL A 374 4.30 3.07 -5.33
CA VAL A 374 3.26 2.07 -5.63
C VAL A 374 3.73 0.71 -5.11
N PRO A 375 3.03 0.07 -4.15
CA PRO A 375 3.46 -1.18 -3.52
C PRO A 375 3.87 -2.31 -4.48
N ASP A 376 3.15 -2.44 -5.60
CA ASP A 376 3.36 -3.52 -6.59
C ASP A 376 4.33 -3.15 -7.72
N SER A 377 4.91 -1.94 -7.73
CA SER A 377 5.83 -1.54 -8.80
C SER A 377 7.14 -2.32 -8.75
N ALA A 378 7.75 -2.53 -9.92
CA ALA A 378 9.08 -3.14 -10.04
C ALA A 378 10.10 -2.44 -9.14
N PHE A 379 10.02 -1.12 -8.99
CA PHE A 379 10.85 -0.37 -8.05
C PHE A 379 10.66 -0.85 -6.61
N GLN A 380 9.42 -0.95 -6.11
CA GLN A 380 9.17 -1.36 -4.74
C GLN A 380 9.56 -2.82 -4.49
N LYS A 381 9.39 -3.71 -5.46
CA LYS A 381 9.89 -5.10 -5.41
C LYS A 381 11.39 -5.15 -5.20
N ILE A 382 12.13 -4.41 -6.02
CA ILE A 382 13.59 -4.30 -5.94
C ILE A 382 14.04 -3.64 -4.63
N ASN A 383 13.39 -2.54 -4.24
CA ASN A 383 13.70 -1.82 -3.01
C ASN A 383 13.39 -2.64 -1.74
N ASN A 384 12.51 -3.63 -1.85
CA ASN A 384 12.17 -4.53 -0.77
C ASN A 384 12.84 -5.91 -0.92
N ASN A 385 13.85 -6.08 -1.78
CA ASN A 385 14.63 -7.32 -1.82
C ASN A 385 15.58 -7.46 -0.63
N ASP A 386 15.98 -8.70 -0.33
CA ASP A 386 16.90 -9.04 0.76
C ASP A 386 18.36 -8.71 0.40
N PHE A 387 18.66 -7.42 0.28
CA PHE A 387 20.03 -6.93 0.21
C PHE A 387 20.67 -6.91 1.60
N LYS A 388 22.01 -6.98 1.68
CA LYS A 388 22.76 -6.68 2.90
C LYS A 388 23.37 -5.30 2.76
N LEU A 389 22.99 -4.38 3.64
CA LEU A 389 23.51 -3.01 3.65
C LEU A 389 24.35 -2.77 4.90
N SER A 390 25.43 -2.01 4.72
CA SER A 390 26.45 -1.82 5.77
C SER A 390 26.00 -0.88 6.90
N GLY A 391 25.15 0.10 6.61
CA GLY A 391 24.71 1.14 7.54
C GLY A 391 23.51 0.74 8.41
N GLU A 392 23.29 1.50 9.48
CA GLU A 392 22.17 1.35 10.42
C GLU A 392 20.91 2.04 9.94
N LEU A 393 19.78 1.57 10.43
CA LEU A 393 18.46 2.12 10.16
C LEU A 393 17.67 2.32 11.45
N ILE A 394 17.08 3.50 11.58
CA ILE A 394 16.07 3.82 12.58
C ILE A 394 14.84 4.35 11.84
N SER A 395 13.71 3.64 11.93
CA SER A 395 12.43 4.06 11.37
C SER A 395 11.54 4.64 12.48
N ILE A 396 11.19 5.91 12.35
CA ILE A 396 10.24 6.62 13.21
C ILE A 396 8.88 6.58 12.54
N THR A 397 7.89 6.05 13.25
CA THR A 397 6.55 5.77 12.71
C THR A 397 5.47 6.38 13.57
N GLY A 398 4.31 6.67 12.98
CA GLY A 398 3.16 7.22 13.67
C GLY A 398 1.88 6.46 13.30
N ASP A 399 0.87 6.62 14.15
CA ASP A 399 -0.48 6.10 13.95
C ASP A 399 -1.50 7.16 14.39
N SER A 400 -2.35 7.58 13.46
CA SER A 400 -3.33 8.64 13.69
C SER A 400 -4.58 8.10 14.40
N ASN A 401 -4.77 8.46 15.68
CA ASN A 401 -5.94 8.08 16.46
C ASN A 401 -7.06 9.15 16.40
N LEU A 402 -8.27 8.79 16.86
CA LEU A 402 -9.43 9.70 16.87
C LEU A 402 -9.28 10.66 18.06
N SER A 403 -8.61 11.79 17.86
CA SER A 403 -8.68 12.91 18.80
C SER A 403 -9.74 13.94 18.35
N SER A 404 -10.19 14.77 19.28
CA SER A 404 -11.46 15.51 19.18
C SER A 404 -11.44 16.78 18.34
N ASN A 405 -10.32 17.17 17.70
CA ASN A 405 -10.17 18.57 17.26
C ASN A 405 -9.97 18.91 15.77
N VAL A 406 -9.44 18.12 14.81
CA VAL A 406 -9.25 18.69 13.43
C VAL A 406 -9.31 17.74 12.20
N ILE A 407 -9.47 16.42 12.29
CA ILE A 407 -9.42 15.55 11.07
C ILE A 407 -10.54 14.51 11.07
N HIS A 408 -11.80 14.96 11.11
CA HIS A 408 -12.93 14.04 11.12
C HIS A 408 -13.28 13.57 9.71
N SER A 409 -13.54 14.47 8.74
CA SER A 409 -14.00 14.08 7.40
C SER A 409 -13.00 13.19 6.65
N LEU A 410 -11.72 13.56 6.62
CA LEU A 410 -10.70 12.80 5.89
C LEU A 410 -10.57 11.39 6.47
N LYS A 411 -10.60 11.26 7.80
CA LYS A 411 -10.52 9.96 8.46
C LYS A 411 -11.72 9.07 8.12
N VAL A 412 -12.93 9.63 8.03
CA VAL A 412 -14.13 8.88 7.62
C VAL A 412 -13.97 8.34 6.21
N ILE A 413 -13.57 9.19 5.27
CA ILE A 413 -13.35 8.78 3.88
C ILE A 413 -12.26 7.70 3.81
N LEU A 414 -11.12 7.92 4.45
CA LEU A 414 -10.05 6.92 4.49
C LEU A 414 -10.47 5.61 5.18
N THR A 415 -11.33 5.67 6.19
CA THR A 415 -11.88 4.45 6.84
C THR A 415 -12.77 3.67 5.87
N ASN A 416 -13.61 4.36 5.11
CA ASN A 416 -14.44 3.74 4.07
C ASN A 416 -13.59 3.11 2.96
N LEU A 417 -12.45 3.73 2.63
CA LEU A 417 -11.54 3.27 1.58
C LEU A 417 -10.58 2.13 2.01
N PHE A 418 -10.14 2.08 3.29
CA PHE A 418 -8.96 1.28 3.70
C PHE A 418 -9.15 0.31 4.87
N TYR A 419 -10.37 -0.04 5.28
CA TYR A 419 -10.61 -1.11 6.25
C TYR A 419 -9.78 -1.00 7.56
N TRP A 420 -9.71 0.18 8.16
CA TRP A 420 -9.29 0.39 9.57
C TRP A 420 -7.81 0.13 9.92
N GLU A 421 -6.88 0.08 8.96
CA GLU A 421 -5.45 -0.08 9.27
C GLU A 421 -4.79 1.18 9.86
N SER A 422 -3.81 1.00 10.75
CA SER A 422 -2.98 2.09 11.31
C SER A 422 -2.20 2.84 10.23
N ASN A 423 -2.30 4.18 10.23
CA ASN A 423 -1.69 5.05 9.23
C ASN A 423 -1.60 6.50 9.73
N ASP A 424 -0.82 7.34 9.04
CA ASP A 424 -0.68 8.78 9.32
C ASP A 424 -1.45 9.67 8.32
N PHE A 425 -2.54 9.13 7.74
CA PHE A 425 -3.37 9.66 6.65
C PHE A 425 -2.76 9.60 5.25
N VAL A 426 -1.47 9.26 5.10
CA VAL A 426 -0.80 9.14 3.79
C VAL A 426 -0.08 7.80 3.64
N VAL A 427 0.47 7.26 4.72
CA VAL A 427 1.28 6.06 4.72
C VAL A 427 0.81 5.12 5.83
N HIS A 428 0.67 3.84 5.49
CA HIS A 428 0.38 2.80 6.46
C HIS A 428 1.57 2.58 7.38
N THR A 429 1.34 2.49 8.70
CA THR A 429 2.40 2.28 9.70
C THR A 429 3.18 0.99 9.40
N ALA A 430 2.50 -0.05 8.90
CA ALA A 430 3.14 -1.30 8.48
C ALA A 430 4.10 -1.15 7.28
N SER A 431 3.85 -0.18 6.38
CA SER A 431 4.74 0.14 5.27
C SER A 431 6.02 0.84 5.76
N MET A 432 5.91 1.70 6.78
CA MET A 432 7.05 2.44 7.35
C MET A 432 8.12 1.54 7.96
N ASN A 433 7.74 0.32 8.35
CA ASN A 433 8.63 -0.67 8.96
C ASN A 433 9.34 -1.57 7.93
N LYS A 434 9.19 -1.33 6.63
CA LYS A 434 9.77 -2.15 5.55
C LYS A 434 10.91 -1.41 4.81
N GLY A 435 11.16 -1.79 3.56
CA GLY A 435 12.23 -1.26 2.71
C GLY A 435 13.52 -2.08 2.77
N LEU A 436 14.61 -1.47 2.30
CA LEU A 436 15.86 -2.17 2.03
C LEU A 436 16.48 -2.82 3.28
N ALA A 437 16.70 -4.13 3.11
CA ALA A 437 17.86 -4.87 3.57
C ALA A 437 17.97 -5.30 5.04
N LEU A 438 18.60 -6.46 5.18
CA LEU A 438 19.20 -6.95 6.42
C LEU A 438 20.42 -6.08 6.74
N ARG A 439 20.23 -5.13 7.65
CA ARG A 439 21.32 -4.31 8.19
C ARG A 439 21.78 -4.89 9.52
N LYS A 440 22.97 -4.48 9.98
CA LYS A 440 23.48 -4.86 11.31
C LYS A 440 22.53 -4.47 12.43
N LYS A 441 21.79 -3.38 12.27
CA LYS A 441 20.86 -2.83 13.24
C LYS A 441 19.69 -2.15 12.53
N ASN A 442 18.48 -2.65 12.81
CA ASN A 442 17.20 -2.06 12.39
C ASN A 442 16.39 -1.77 13.64
N GLN A 443 16.10 -0.51 13.91
CA GLN A 443 15.24 -0.08 15.01
C GLN A 443 13.96 0.54 14.47
N PHE A 444 12.85 0.23 15.16
CA PHE A 444 11.53 0.79 14.88
C PHE A 444 11.06 1.50 16.14
N ILE A 445 10.69 2.76 15.99
CA ILE A 445 10.31 3.63 17.10
C ILE A 445 8.97 4.29 16.75
N PRO A 446 7.87 3.83 17.33
CA PRO A 446 6.61 4.53 17.22
C PRO A 446 6.65 5.81 18.05
N VAL A 447 6.11 6.91 17.52
CA VAL A 447 5.86 8.11 18.32
C VAL A 447 4.65 7.87 19.25
N PRO A 448 4.65 8.39 20.48
CA PRO A 448 3.62 8.12 21.48
C PRO A 448 2.30 8.89 21.26
N ASP A 449 2.23 9.72 20.22
CA ASP A 449 1.22 10.75 20.03
C ASP A 449 -0.01 10.26 19.25
N ASP A 450 -1.20 10.49 19.81
CA ASP A 450 -2.49 10.11 19.24
C ASP A 450 -3.02 11.12 18.22
N GLU A 451 -2.43 12.32 18.13
CA GLU A 451 -2.80 13.36 17.16
C GLU A 451 -1.76 13.57 16.04
N ILE A 452 -0.98 12.54 15.73
CA ILE A 452 0.03 12.61 14.67
C ILE A 452 -0.62 12.52 13.27
N ASP A 453 -0.15 13.34 12.34
CA ASP A 453 -0.39 13.21 10.90
C ASP A 453 0.92 13.30 10.13
N HIS A 454 0.86 13.03 8.82
CA HIS A 454 2.03 12.96 7.95
C HIS A 454 2.96 14.19 8.00
N PHE A 455 2.46 15.39 8.33
CA PHE A 455 3.25 16.64 8.35
C PHE A 455 3.68 17.09 9.74
N LYS A 456 3.17 16.47 10.82
CA LYS A 456 3.41 16.91 12.20
C LYS A 456 4.61 16.28 12.92
N TYR A 457 5.30 15.33 12.30
CA TYR A 457 6.42 14.61 12.96
C TYR A 457 7.52 15.51 13.51
N PHE A 458 7.81 16.64 12.86
CA PHE A 458 8.85 17.59 13.26
C PHE A 458 8.33 18.78 14.08
N SER A 459 7.02 18.84 14.36
CA SER A 459 6.39 19.99 15.03
C SER A 459 6.21 19.82 16.55
N LYS A 460 6.26 18.58 17.03
CA LYS A 460 6.02 18.24 18.45
C LYS A 460 7.32 17.95 19.15
N LYS A 461 7.48 18.54 20.33
CA LYS A 461 8.71 18.43 21.13
C LYS A 461 9.08 16.98 21.43
N ASP A 462 8.14 16.16 21.89
CA ASP A 462 8.41 14.75 22.22
C ASP A 462 8.94 13.95 21.02
N ASN A 463 8.43 14.25 19.81
CA ASN A 463 8.90 13.62 18.57
C ASN A 463 10.32 14.11 18.21
N LEU A 464 10.58 15.41 18.38
CA LEU A 464 11.90 16.00 18.16
C LEU A 464 12.95 15.42 19.12
N GLU A 465 12.60 15.18 20.38
CA GLU A 465 13.47 14.53 21.36
C GLU A 465 13.83 13.10 20.92
N ILE A 466 12.87 12.33 20.39
CA ILE A 466 13.11 10.99 19.81
C ILE A 466 14.05 11.08 18.58
N ILE A 467 13.79 12.01 17.66
CA ILE A 467 14.59 12.23 16.45
C ILE A 467 16.03 12.63 16.81
N ALA A 468 16.20 13.57 17.74
CA ALA A 468 17.50 13.99 18.22
C ALA A 468 18.24 12.84 18.89
N ALA A 469 17.58 12.08 19.77
CA ALA A 469 18.16 10.90 20.39
C ALA A 469 18.60 9.84 19.36
N ALA A 470 17.85 9.66 18.27
CA ALA A 470 18.21 8.79 17.14
C ALA A 470 19.47 9.26 16.40
N LEU A 471 19.58 10.56 16.13
CA LEU A 471 20.75 11.13 15.46
C LEU A 471 21.99 11.14 16.35
N LEU A 472 21.83 11.45 17.64
CA LEU A 472 22.91 11.62 18.62
C LEU A 472 23.43 10.32 19.26
N ASP A 473 22.94 9.15 18.86
CA ASP A 473 23.33 7.84 19.41
C ASP A 473 23.06 7.70 20.92
N SER A 474 21.94 8.26 21.41
CA SER A 474 21.60 8.24 22.84
C SER A 474 21.24 6.85 23.35
N VAL A 475 21.79 6.48 24.52
CA VAL A 475 21.51 5.21 25.21
C VAL A 475 20.03 5.08 25.59
N ALA A 476 19.34 6.18 25.88
CA ALA A 476 17.92 6.16 26.23
C ALA A 476 17.03 5.59 25.10
N LEU A 477 17.42 5.81 23.84
CA LEU A 477 16.69 5.32 22.67
C LEU A 477 16.77 3.79 22.54
N SER A 478 17.88 3.17 22.97
CA SER A 478 18.05 1.71 22.97
C SER A 478 17.04 0.99 23.87
N LEU A 479 16.49 1.68 24.88
CA LEU A 479 15.50 1.15 25.81
C LEU A 479 14.06 1.30 25.27
N GLN A 480 13.82 2.26 24.37
CA GLN A 480 12.51 2.47 23.73
C GLN A 480 12.36 1.68 22.42
N SER A 481 13.46 1.25 21.81
CA SER A 481 13.42 0.50 20.56
C SER A 481 12.91 -0.93 20.77
N SER A 482 11.89 -1.33 20.02
CA SER A 482 11.59 -2.75 19.84
C SER A 482 12.56 -3.30 18.79
N GLU A 483 13.66 -3.91 19.22
CA GLU A 483 14.43 -4.78 18.32
C GLU A 483 13.63 -6.06 18.07
N THR A 484 12.93 -6.16 16.94
CA THR A 484 12.82 -7.39 16.12
C THR A 484 11.75 -7.25 15.03
N ARG A 485 12.15 -7.52 13.78
CA ARG A 485 11.93 -8.78 13.07
C ARG A 485 12.64 -8.65 11.72
N SER A 486 13.79 -9.31 11.57
CA SER A 486 14.27 -9.61 10.22
C SER A 486 13.16 -10.38 9.51
N ARG A 487 13.07 -10.27 8.18
CA ARG A 487 12.24 -11.19 7.40
C ARG A 487 12.54 -12.67 7.69
N GLY A 488 13.66 -13.02 8.33
CA GLY A 488 13.92 -14.37 8.82
C GLY A 488 12.87 -14.90 9.79
N VAL A 489 12.34 -14.06 10.70
CA VAL A 489 11.22 -14.45 11.58
C VAL A 489 9.91 -14.57 10.80
N VAL A 490 9.78 -13.82 9.70
CA VAL A 490 8.63 -13.88 8.80
C VAL A 490 8.68 -15.14 7.91
N LEU A 491 9.86 -15.54 7.42
CA LEU A 491 10.11 -16.82 6.75
C LEU A 491 9.87 -18.02 7.68
N ASP A 492 10.30 -17.95 8.95
CA ASP A 492 9.97 -18.96 9.97
C ASP A 492 8.47 -18.98 10.33
N LEU A 493 7.79 -17.82 10.31
CA LEU A 493 6.32 -17.72 10.42
C LEU A 493 5.61 -18.25 9.16
N PHE A 494 6.33 -18.41 8.04
CA PHE A 494 5.85 -18.94 6.77
C PHE A 494 6.32 -20.38 6.50
N ASP A 495 7.03 -21.02 7.43
CA ASP A 495 7.01 -22.48 7.51
C ASP A 495 5.62 -22.88 8.01
N MET A 496 4.74 -23.16 7.05
CA MET A 496 3.35 -23.50 7.35
C MET A 496 3.20 -24.96 7.81
N GLY A 497 4.31 -25.70 7.90
CA GLY A 497 4.39 -27.09 8.35
C GLY A 497 3.61 -28.09 7.49
N ASN A 498 3.74 -29.37 7.83
CA ASN A 498 3.05 -30.45 7.15
C ASN A 498 2.27 -31.31 8.17
N LEU A 499 0.94 -31.22 8.13
CA LEU A 499 0.08 -32.14 8.86
C LEU A 499 -0.17 -33.36 7.97
N THR A 500 0.66 -34.38 8.13
CA THR A 500 0.57 -35.61 7.35
C THR A 500 -0.62 -36.46 7.80
N PRO A 501 -1.32 -37.13 6.86
CA PRO A 501 -2.35 -38.11 7.19
C PRO A 501 -1.77 -39.20 8.09
N LYS A 502 -2.44 -39.44 9.22
CA LYS A 502 -2.22 -40.64 10.03
C LYS A 502 -3.37 -41.60 9.73
N GLU A 503 -3.04 -42.82 9.35
CA GLU A 503 -4.06 -43.85 9.14
C GLU A 503 -4.66 -44.24 10.50
N PRO A 504 -6.00 -44.25 10.65
CA PRO A 504 -6.66 -44.72 11.86
C PRO A 504 -6.30 -46.18 12.14
N LEU A 505 -6.03 -46.50 13.40
CA LEU A 505 -5.69 -47.86 13.81
C LEU A 505 -6.96 -48.72 14.04
N GLY A 506 -8.13 -48.08 14.15
CA GLY A 506 -9.45 -48.74 14.19
C GLY A 506 -9.93 -49.10 15.59
N ASP A 507 -9.25 -48.62 16.62
CA ASP A 507 -9.52 -48.81 18.05
C ASP A 507 -10.17 -47.59 18.73
N LYS A 508 -10.28 -46.46 18.01
CA LYS A 508 -10.93 -45.22 18.48
C LYS A 508 -11.95 -44.69 17.47
N PRO A 509 -12.89 -43.82 17.90
CA PRO A 509 -13.72 -43.05 16.97
C PRO A 509 -12.87 -42.26 15.98
N ILE A 510 -13.29 -42.26 14.70
CA ILE A 510 -12.54 -41.63 13.61
C ILE A 510 -13.15 -40.25 13.32
N VAL A 511 -12.31 -39.23 13.21
CA VAL A 511 -12.68 -37.92 12.68
C VAL A 511 -11.89 -37.65 11.41
N VAL A 512 -12.62 -37.50 10.30
CA VAL A 512 -12.04 -37.19 9.00
C VAL A 512 -12.00 -35.68 8.81
N LEU A 513 -10.81 -35.11 8.64
CA LEU A 513 -10.60 -33.68 8.46
C LEU A 513 -10.30 -33.37 6.99
N LEU A 514 -11.18 -32.59 6.35
CA LEU A 514 -11.00 -32.11 4.98
C LEU A 514 -10.65 -30.62 4.97
N PRO A 515 -9.49 -30.24 4.43
CA PRO A 515 -9.09 -28.85 4.30
C PRO A 515 -9.89 -28.09 3.23
N GLY A 516 -9.86 -26.77 3.33
CA GLY A 516 -10.43 -25.86 2.32
C GLY A 516 -9.58 -25.74 1.06
N ILE A 517 -10.03 -24.88 0.14
CA ILE A 517 -9.25 -24.49 -1.04
C ILE A 517 -7.89 -23.96 -0.59
N MET A 518 -6.81 -24.41 -1.25
CA MET A 518 -5.42 -24.07 -0.91
C MET A 518 -4.96 -24.52 0.49
N GLY A 519 -5.74 -25.38 1.17
CA GLY A 519 -5.44 -25.88 2.52
C GLY A 519 -4.57 -27.15 2.55
N SER A 520 -4.27 -27.74 1.40
CA SER A 520 -3.36 -28.88 1.24
C SER A 520 -2.05 -28.44 0.59
N ASN A 521 -0.93 -28.99 1.06
CA ASN A 521 0.37 -28.84 0.42
C ASN A 521 0.39 -29.66 -0.89
N ILE A 522 0.92 -29.08 -1.96
CA ILE A 522 1.04 -29.69 -3.28
C ILE A 522 2.51 -29.99 -3.57
N TYR A 523 2.79 -31.16 -4.13
CA TYR A 523 4.13 -31.65 -4.42
C TYR A 523 4.23 -32.12 -5.87
N HIS A 524 5.32 -31.79 -6.56
CA HIS A 524 5.67 -32.34 -7.86
C HIS A 524 6.94 -33.19 -7.70
N LEU A 525 6.89 -34.48 -8.04
CA LEU A 525 8.04 -35.40 -7.86
C LEU A 525 8.70 -35.35 -6.46
N ASN A 526 7.88 -35.14 -5.41
CA ASN A 526 8.25 -34.92 -4.00
C ASN A 526 8.82 -33.55 -3.62
N ASP A 527 9.04 -32.65 -4.59
CA ASP A 527 9.37 -31.26 -4.29
C ASP A 527 8.09 -30.50 -3.97
N LYS A 528 8.05 -29.81 -2.81
CA LYS A 528 6.88 -29.02 -2.39
C LYS A 528 6.78 -27.79 -3.28
N ILE A 529 5.72 -27.69 -4.08
CA ILE A 529 5.49 -26.58 -5.02
C ILE A 529 4.45 -25.57 -4.50
N TRP A 530 3.58 -25.99 -3.57
CA TRP A 530 2.60 -25.10 -2.95
C TRP A 530 2.96 -24.78 -1.50
N LEU A 531 3.04 -23.47 -1.29
CA LEU A 531 3.73 -22.69 -0.25
C LEU A 531 5.24 -22.97 -0.15
N ASP A 532 5.92 -23.09 -1.29
CA ASP A 532 7.36 -22.82 -1.40
C ASP A 532 7.59 -21.36 -1.83
N PHE A 533 7.86 -20.51 -0.85
CA PHE A 533 8.02 -19.07 -1.07
C PHE A 533 9.31 -18.71 -1.83
N SER A 534 10.35 -19.55 -1.79
CA SER A 534 11.57 -19.33 -2.57
C SER A 534 11.29 -19.46 -4.07
N GLU A 535 10.50 -20.45 -4.46
CA GLU A 535 10.10 -20.63 -5.86
C GLU A 535 9.03 -19.61 -6.29
N ILE A 536 8.13 -19.19 -5.39
CA ILE A 536 7.20 -18.08 -5.65
C ILE A 536 7.94 -16.77 -5.94
N MET A 537 8.97 -16.42 -5.16
CA MET A 537 9.77 -15.21 -5.42
C MET A 537 10.49 -15.23 -6.77
N LYS A 538 10.82 -16.42 -7.30
CA LYS A 538 11.43 -16.61 -8.64
C LYS A 538 10.39 -16.66 -9.78
N GLY A 539 9.12 -16.45 -9.48
CA GLY A 539 8.03 -16.53 -10.45
C GLY A 539 7.56 -17.93 -10.79
N GLY A 540 7.73 -18.89 -9.89
CA GLY A 540 7.34 -20.29 -10.08
C GLY A 540 5.84 -20.51 -10.18
N ILE A 541 4.99 -19.58 -9.72
CA ILE A 541 3.52 -19.73 -9.70
C ILE A 541 2.97 -20.10 -11.09
N SER A 542 3.48 -19.49 -12.15
CA SER A 542 3.05 -19.75 -13.54
C SER A 542 3.41 -21.15 -14.04
N ASN A 543 4.41 -21.79 -13.46
CA ASN A 543 4.95 -23.07 -13.95
C ASN A 543 4.20 -24.30 -13.39
N TYR A 544 3.30 -24.11 -12.43
CA TYR A 544 2.74 -25.20 -11.62
C TYR A 544 1.20 -25.26 -11.64
N LEU A 545 0.53 -24.63 -12.59
CA LEU A 545 -0.94 -24.65 -12.66
C LEU A 545 -1.50 -25.76 -13.54
N ASP A 546 -0.70 -26.35 -14.41
CA ASP A 546 -1.11 -27.52 -15.18
C ASP A 546 -1.20 -28.76 -14.28
N SER A 547 -2.33 -29.47 -14.35
CA SER A 547 -2.52 -30.74 -13.67
C SER A 547 -1.76 -31.84 -14.41
N ASP A 548 -0.59 -32.22 -13.91
CA ASP A 548 0.19 -33.39 -14.37
C ASP A 548 0.00 -34.59 -13.41
N ASP A 549 0.18 -35.81 -13.91
CA ASP A 549 0.13 -37.07 -13.15
C ASP A 549 1.24 -37.16 -12.09
N ASN A 550 2.28 -36.32 -12.20
CA ASN A 550 3.38 -36.23 -11.24
C ASN A 550 3.09 -35.33 -10.02
N ILE A 551 1.87 -34.78 -9.92
CA ILE A 551 1.47 -33.90 -8.83
C ILE A 551 0.64 -34.63 -7.79
N SER A 552 1.00 -34.46 -6.51
CA SER A 552 0.34 -35.11 -5.37
C SER A 552 0.06 -34.15 -4.22
N SER A 553 -0.94 -34.48 -3.39
CA SER A 553 -1.25 -33.78 -2.15
C SER A 553 -1.00 -34.71 -0.98
N GLN A 554 0.13 -34.52 -0.28
CA GLN A 554 0.60 -35.46 0.73
C GLN A 554 0.28 -35.01 2.16
N SER A 555 -0.09 -33.75 2.38
CA SER A 555 -0.38 -33.21 3.72
C SER A 555 -1.31 -32.00 3.68
N ALA A 556 -1.96 -31.72 4.81
CA ALA A 556 -2.61 -30.43 5.03
C ALA A 556 -1.60 -29.42 5.60
N ILE A 557 -1.91 -28.13 5.49
CA ILE A 557 -1.08 -27.06 6.04
C ILE A 557 -1.17 -27.06 7.57
N ALA A 558 -0.10 -27.46 8.28
CA ALA A 558 -0.12 -27.67 9.73
C ALA A 558 -0.57 -26.42 10.49
N LYS A 559 -0.06 -25.24 10.13
CA LYS A 559 -0.38 -23.95 10.78
C LYS A 559 -1.89 -23.70 10.96
N TYR A 560 -2.72 -24.19 10.05
CA TYR A 560 -4.17 -23.97 10.09
C TYR A 560 -4.95 -25.12 10.72
N TYR A 561 -4.46 -26.35 10.63
CA TYR A 561 -5.25 -27.55 10.93
C TYR A 561 -4.69 -28.36 12.11
N GLU A 562 -3.42 -28.20 12.47
CA GLU A 562 -2.73 -28.99 13.49
C GLU A 562 -3.34 -28.79 14.87
N GLY A 563 -3.58 -27.54 15.30
CA GLY A 563 -4.17 -27.28 16.62
C GLY A 563 -5.54 -27.94 16.82
N LEU A 564 -6.37 -28.01 15.76
CA LEU A 564 -7.63 -28.75 15.80
C LEU A 564 -7.40 -30.26 15.85
N ALA A 565 -6.50 -30.77 15.00
CA ALA A 565 -6.17 -32.19 14.96
C ALA A 565 -5.61 -32.69 16.30
N GLU A 566 -4.73 -31.92 16.94
CA GLU A 566 -4.18 -32.23 18.26
C GLU A 566 -5.27 -32.22 19.34
N HIS A 567 -6.13 -31.20 19.34
CA HIS A 567 -7.24 -31.12 20.29
C HIS A 567 -8.18 -32.33 20.20
N LEU A 568 -8.53 -32.76 18.98
CA LEU A 568 -9.36 -33.94 18.75
C LEU A 568 -8.64 -35.23 19.14
N SER A 569 -7.33 -35.31 18.86
CA SER A 569 -6.50 -36.46 19.26
C SER A 569 -6.41 -36.58 20.79
N GLN A 570 -6.26 -35.46 21.50
CA GLN A 570 -6.28 -35.39 22.97
C GLN A 570 -7.64 -35.80 23.55
N ALA A 571 -8.73 -35.56 22.82
CA ALA A 571 -10.08 -36.03 23.15
C ALA A 571 -10.34 -37.51 22.78
N ASN A 572 -9.28 -38.30 22.55
CA ASN A 572 -9.31 -39.73 22.28
C ASN A 572 -10.03 -40.12 20.96
N MET A 573 -9.84 -39.32 19.91
CA MET A 573 -10.31 -39.62 18.55
C MET A 573 -9.11 -39.80 17.60
N ASP A 574 -9.24 -40.69 16.62
CA ASP A 574 -8.27 -40.82 15.53
C ASP A 574 -8.57 -39.79 14.44
N VAL A 575 -7.67 -38.84 14.20
CA VAL A 575 -7.85 -37.79 13.20
C VAL A 575 -7.25 -38.21 11.86
N ALA A 576 -8.11 -38.61 10.93
CA ALA A 576 -7.76 -38.92 9.55
C ALA A 576 -7.80 -37.66 8.69
N VAL A 577 -6.64 -37.13 8.30
CA VAL A 577 -6.56 -35.95 7.43
C VAL A 577 -6.64 -36.39 5.98
N PHE A 578 -7.55 -35.81 5.20
CA PHE A 578 -7.69 -36.08 3.76
C PHE A 578 -7.21 -34.87 2.94
N PRO A 579 -5.90 -34.74 2.66
CA PRO A 579 -5.41 -33.75 1.73
C PRO A 579 -5.80 -34.14 0.30
N TYR A 580 -6.14 -33.15 -0.50
CA TYR A 580 -6.50 -33.34 -1.90
C TYR A 580 -5.96 -32.18 -2.73
N ASP A 581 -5.76 -32.44 -4.02
CA ASP A 581 -5.32 -31.40 -4.93
C ASP A 581 -6.51 -30.50 -5.27
N TRP A 582 -6.56 -29.37 -4.56
CA TRP A 582 -7.62 -28.37 -4.63
C TRP A 582 -7.72 -27.67 -5.98
N ARG A 583 -6.77 -27.87 -6.91
CA ARG A 583 -6.83 -27.37 -8.29
C ARG A 583 -7.70 -28.25 -9.18
N ASN A 584 -7.84 -29.53 -8.85
CA ASN A 584 -8.64 -30.47 -9.63
C ASN A 584 -10.16 -30.26 -9.41
N SER A 585 -10.96 -30.84 -10.31
CA SER A 585 -12.41 -30.85 -10.16
C SER A 585 -12.85 -31.58 -8.87
N LEU A 586 -13.96 -31.13 -8.29
CA LEU A 586 -14.54 -31.75 -7.10
C LEU A 586 -14.84 -33.24 -7.29
N SER A 587 -15.22 -33.66 -8.50
CA SER A 587 -15.50 -35.07 -8.80
C SER A 587 -14.25 -35.94 -8.68
N LYS A 588 -13.08 -35.46 -9.11
CA LYS A 588 -11.81 -36.19 -8.96
C LYS A 588 -11.46 -36.35 -7.47
N ALA A 589 -11.61 -35.28 -6.69
CA ALA A 589 -11.42 -35.33 -5.24
C ALA A 589 -12.43 -36.27 -4.56
N ALA A 590 -13.69 -36.28 -5.00
CA ALA A 590 -14.74 -37.15 -4.47
C ALA A 590 -14.48 -38.65 -4.73
N ILE A 591 -13.93 -39.00 -5.90
CA ILE A 591 -13.51 -40.37 -6.21
C ILE A 591 -12.43 -40.84 -5.23
N GLN A 592 -11.39 -40.02 -5.02
CA GLN A 592 -10.31 -40.32 -4.07
C GLN A 592 -10.83 -40.40 -2.64
N PHE A 593 -11.73 -39.49 -2.27
CA PHE A 593 -12.36 -39.45 -0.96
C PHE A 593 -13.20 -40.70 -0.70
N ASN A 594 -13.96 -41.17 -1.69
CA ASN A 594 -14.76 -42.39 -1.59
C ASN A 594 -13.90 -43.62 -1.29
N ALA A 595 -12.75 -43.75 -1.96
CA ALA A 595 -11.83 -44.86 -1.72
C ALA A 595 -11.38 -44.89 -0.25
N LYS A 596 -10.93 -43.73 0.27
CA LYS A 596 -10.50 -43.59 1.67
C LYS A 596 -11.62 -43.77 2.68
N MET A 597 -12.81 -43.23 2.41
CA MET A 597 -13.96 -43.44 3.28
C MET A 597 -14.35 -44.92 3.38
N ASN A 598 -14.25 -45.69 2.29
CA ASN A 598 -14.51 -47.13 2.32
C ASN A 598 -13.47 -47.89 3.15
N GLU A 599 -12.19 -47.52 3.06
CA GLU A 599 -11.14 -48.05 3.93
C GLU A 599 -11.45 -47.75 5.41
N TRP A 600 -11.76 -46.49 5.73
CA TRP A 600 -11.99 -46.09 7.13
C TRP A 600 -13.29 -46.67 7.73
N LEU A 601 -14.35 -46.77 6.93
CA LEU A 601 -15.61 -47.39 7.35
C LEU A 601 -15.46 -48.89 7.64
N ALA A 602 -14.45 -49.56 7.07
CA ALA A 602 -14.21 -50.99 7.29
C ALA A 602 -13.73 -51.30 8.70
N HIS A 603 -13.14 -50.33 9.43
CA HIS A 603 -12.74 -50.53 10.83
C HIS A 603 -13.92 -50.68 11.80
N GLY A 604 -15.14 -50.36 11.38
CA GLY A 604 -16.35 -50.54 12.19
C GLY A 604 -16.54 -49.54 13.35
N GLN A 605 -15.65 -48.56 13.48
CA GLN A 605 -15.75 -47.47 14.47
C GLN A 605 -16.75 -46.39 14.03
N SER A 606 -17.23 -45.59 14.98
CA SER A 606 -18.01 -44.38 14.66
C SER A 606 -17.13 -43.37 13.91
N ILE A 607 -17.63 -42.80 12.83
CA ILE A 607 -16.87 -41.89 11.97
C ILE A 607 -17.60 -40.56 11.80
N SER A 608 -16.90 -39.45 11.99
CA SER A 608 -17.44 -38.10 11.74
C SER A 608 -16.56 -37.36 10.74
N ILE A 609 -17.15 -36.49 9.95
CA ILE A 609 -16.46 -35.68 8.94
C ILE A 609 -16.50 -34.23 9.38
N ILE A 610 -15.35 -33.57 9.41
CA ILE A 610 -15.21 -32.13 9.57
C ILE A 610 -14.62 -31.59 8.27
N ALA A 611 -15.35 -30.73 7.58
CA ALA A 611 -14.90 -30.18 6.31
C ALA A 611 -14.91 -28.66 6.34
N HIS A 612 -13.77 -28.06 6.00
CA HIS A 612 -13.59 -26.61 5.95
C HIS A 612 -13.74 -26.10 4.52
N SER A 613 -14.50 -25.02 4.32
CA SER A 613 -14.63 -24.30 3.05
C SER A 613 -14.93 -25.27 1.87
N MET A 614 -14.11 -25.26 0.81
CA MET A 614 -14.24 -26.14 -0.35
C MET A 614 -14.19 -27.63 -0.03
N GLY A 615 -13.55 -28.05 1.07
CA GLY A 615 -13.58 -29.44 1.52
C GLY A 615 -15.00 -29.94 1.75
N GLY A 616 -15.92 -29.08 2.20
CA GLY A 616 -17.33 -29.44 2.34
C GLY A 616 -18.03 -29.63 1.00
N LEU A 617 -17.57 -28.95 -0.06
CA LEU A 617 -18.05 -29.18 -1.42
C LEU A 617 -17.55 -30.51 -2.00
N VAL A 618 -16.36 -30.97 -1.61
CA VAL A 618 -15.88 -32.32 -1.93
C VAL A 618 -16.79 -33.38 -1.32
N VAL A 619 -17.15 -33.24 -0.03
CA VAL A 619 -18.10 -34.15 0.64
C VAL A 619 -19.47 -34.11 -0.04
N ARG A 620 -19.96 -32.92 -0.40
CA ARG A 620 -21.21 -32.77 -1.16
C ARG A 620 -21.17 -33.51 -2.51
N GLN A 621 -20.07 -33.34 -3.26
CA GLN A 621 -19.90 -34.04 -4.53
C GLN A 621 -19.87 -35.55 -4.30
N TRP A 622 -19.22 -36.03 -3.24
CA TRP A 622 -19.23 -37.42 -2.82
C TRP A 622 -20.64 -37.93 -2.45
N MET A 623 -21.44 -37.14 -1.75
CA MET A 623 -22.85 -37.48 -1.44
C MET A 623 -23.67 -37.74 -2.71
N HIS A 624 -23.41 -36.97 -3.77
CA HIS A 624 -24.09 -37.09 -5.05
C HIS A 624 -23.57 -38.26 -5.88
N ASP A 625 -22.24 -38.34 -6.06
CA ASP A 625 -21.61 -39.32 -6.95
C ASP A 625 -21.60 -40.74 -6.36
N PHE A 626 -21.63 -40.87 -5.03
CA PHE A 626 -21.50 -42.14 -4.30
C PHE A 626 -22.60 -42.33 -3.25
N GLU A 627 -23.87 -42.24 -3.68
CA GLU A 627 -25.04 -42.32 -2.79
C GLU A 627 -25.05 -43.54 -1.86
N LEU A 628 -24.57 -44.71 -2.33
CA LEU A 628 -24.50 -45.93 -1.51
C LEU A 628 -23.49 -45.80 -0.38
N SER A 629 -22.30 -45.26 -0.66
CA SER A 629 -21.26 -45.02 0.35
C SER A 629 -21.74 -43.98 1.37
N TRP A 630 -22.42 -42.93 0.91
CA TRP A 630 -23.04 -41.93 1.79
C TRP A 630 -24.09 -42.55 2.72
N LYS A 631 -25.00 -43.37 2.17
CA LYS A 631 -26.01 -44.08 2.97
C LYS A 631 -25.36 -45.00 4.01
N ASN A 632 -24.31 -45.74 3.64
CA ASN A 632 -23.54 -46.57 4.56
C ASN A 632 -22.92 -45.74 5.69
N PHE A 633 -22.26 -44.62 5.37
CA PHE A 633 -21.73 -43.69 6.38
C PHE A 633 -22.81 -43.20 7.34
N MET A 634 -23.95 -42.72 6.83
CA MET A 634 -25.04 -42.19 7.65
C MET A 634 -25.75 -43.25 8.49
N SER A 635 -25.65 -44.53 8.11
CA SER A 635 -26.20 -45.66 8.88
C SER A 635 -25.39 -46.03 10.12
N LYS A 636 -24.15 -45.54 10.26
CA LYS A 636 -23.31 -45.82 11.44
C LYS A 636 -23.76 -44.96 12.63
N ASP A 637 -23.64 -45.53 13.83
CA ASP A 637 -23.97 -44.80 15.05
C ASP A 637 -23.06 -43.58 15.23
N LYS A 638 -23.66 -42.45 15.61
CA LYS A 638 -22.98 -41.16 15.85
C LYS A 638 -22.21 -40.58 14.64
N SER A 639 -22.53 -40.98 13.41
CA SER A 639 -22.01 -40.32 12.22
C SER A 639 -22.47 -38.87 12.13
N ARG A 640 -21.52 -37.95 11.94
CA ARG A 640 -21.79 -36.51 11.78
C ARG A 640 -21.02 -35.95 10.61
N PHE A 641 -21.64 -35.01 9.89
CA PHE A 641 -20.96 -34.17 8.92
C PHE A 641 -21.03 -32.72 9.40
N ILE A 642 -19.88 -32.16 9.73
CA ILE A 642 -19.70 -30.82 10.28
C ILE A 642 -19.02 -29.96 9.21
N MET A 643 -19.65 -28.83 8.90
CA MET A 643 -19.21 -27.92 7.84
C MET A 643 -18.75 -26.61 8.46
N LEU A 644 -17.53 -26.21 8.15
CA LEU A 644 -16.93 -24.96 8.61
C LEU A 644 -16.85 -24.00 7.42
N GLY A 645 -17.77 -23.04 7.32
CA GLY A 645 -17.74 -22.00 6.30
C GLY A 645 -17.80 -22.50 4.85
N THR A 646 -18.51 -23.60 4.58
CA THR A 646 -18.61 -24.16 3.21
C THR A 646 -19.50 -23.32 2.30
N PRO A 647 -18.99 -22.85 1.14
CA PRO A 647 -19.73 -21.95 0.25
C PRO A 647 -20.67 -22.73 -0.70
N TRP A 648 -21.84 -23.13 -0.21
CA TRP A 648 -22.82 -23.94 -0.97
C TRP A 648 -23.27 -23.35 -2.31
N GLN A 649 -23.30 -22.02 -2.40
CA GLN A 649 -23.73 -21.25 -3.57
C GLN A 649 -22.58 -20.48 -4.22
N GLY A 650 -21.34 -20.83 -3.91
CA GLY A 650 -20.15 -20.08 -4.34
C GLY A 650 -19.78 -18.95 -3.38
N SER A 651 -18.76 -18.17 -3.74
CA SER A 651 -18.20 -17.10 -2.93
C SER A 651 -17.79 -15.90 -3.80
N HIS A 652 -18.21 -14.69 -3.41
CA HIS A 652 -17.80 -13.45 -4.08
C HIS A 652 -16.30 -13.18 -3.98
N LEU A 653 -15.63 -13.75 -2.96
CA LEU A 653 -14.18 -13.65 -2.79
C LEU A 653 -13.41 -14.17 -4.01
N ILE A 654 -13.93 -15.18 -4.71
CA ILE A 654 -13.26 -15.73 -5.89
C ILE A 654 -13.31 -14.74 -7.05
N VAL A 655 -14.40 -13.98 -7.18
CA VAL A 655 -14.49 -12.89 -8.16
C VAL A 655 -13.47 -11.79 -7.82
N GLU A 656 -13.33 -11.43 -6.55
CA GLU A 656 -12.28 -10.48 -6.12
C GLU A 656 -10.86 -10.99 -6.41
N VAL A 657 -10.61 -12.29 -6.28
CA VAL A 657 -9.32 -12.91 -6.63
C VAL A 657 -9.07 -12.84 -8.14
N LEU A 658 -10.05 -13.22 -8.98
CA LEU A 658 -9.95 -13.19 -10.45
C LEU A 658 -9.82 -11.78 -11.02
N LEU A 659 -10.41 -10.78 -10.35
CA LEU A 659 -10.23 -9.35 -10.65
C LEU A 659 -8.96 -8.75 -10.01
N GLY A 660 -8.23 -9.55 -9.21
CA GLY A 660 -7.02 -9.12 -8.50
C GLY A 660 -7.23 -8.11 -7.38
N HIS A 661 -8.48 -7.93 -6.94
CA HIS A 661 -8.85 -7.06 -5.82
C HIS A 661 -8.56 -7.71 -4.46
N SER A 662 -8.38 -9.04 -4.43
CA SER A 662 -8.03 -9.77 -3.21
C SER A 662 -6.71 -9.31 -2.60
N SER A 663 -6.72 -8.99 -1.31
CA SER A 663 -5.53 -8.60 -0.53
C SER A 663 -4.40 -9.64 -0.60
N ARG A 664 -4.74 -10.92 -0.79
CA ARG A 664 -3.75 -12.01 -0.94
C ARG A 664 -3.09 -12.03 -2.31
N VAL A 665 -3.82 -11.70 -3.37
CA VAL A 665 -3.25 -11.56 -4.72
C VAL A 665 -2.30 -10.35 -4.74
N LYS A 666 -2.70 -9.25 -4.12
CA LYS A 666 -1.81 -8.08 -3.89
C LYS A 666 -0.56 -8.46 -3.09
N GLN A 667 -0.69 -9.24 -2.02
CA GLN A 667 0.48 -9.72 -1.27
C GLN A 667 1.38 -10.65 -2.09
N LEU A 668 0.82 -11.54 -2.91
CA LEU A 668 1.59 -12.42 -3.79
C LEU A 668 2.31 -11.64 -4.90
N SER A 669 1.68 -10.63 -5.50
CA SER A 669 2.33 -9.77 -6.50
C SER A 669 3.49 -8.97 -5.94
N THR A 670 3.42 -8.54 -4.66
CA THR A 670 4.56 -7.87 -4.00
C THR A 670 5.76 -8.79 -3.75
N LEU A 671 5.56 -10.12 -3.73
CA LEU A 671 6.61 -11.10 -3.46
C LEU A 671 7.23 -11.70 -4.73
N ASP A 672 6.46 -11.80 -5.81
CA ASP A 672 6.95 -12.32 -7.10
C ASP A 672 7.80 -11.28 -7.82
N LEU A 673 9.11 -11.53 -7.95
CA LEU A 673 10.05 -10.62 -8.60
C LEU A 673 9.98 -10.66 -10.13
N LYS A 674 9.40 -11.72 -10.70
CA LYS A 674 9.38 -11.97 -12.13
C LYS A 674 8.05 -11.57 -12.77
N ASN A 675 6.95 -11.83 -12.08
CA ASN A 675 5.60 -11.58 -12.58
C ASN A 675 4.97 -10.36 -11.89
N ASN A 676 4.37 -9.45 -12.66
CA ASN A 676 3.56 -8.36 -12.11
C ASN A 676 2.11 -8.82 -11.83
N ARG A 677 1.30 -7.97 -11.20
CA ARG A 677 -0.08 -8.31 -10.85
C ARG A 677 -0.91 -8.72 -12.07
N ARG A 678 -0.73 -8.06 -13.22
CA ARG A 678 -1.44 -8.40 -14.46
C ARG A 678 -1.05 -9.79 -14.97
N GLU A 679 0.23 -10.10 -15.02
CA GLU A 679 0.73 -11.41 -15.45
C GLU A 679 0.27 -12.52 -14.50
N LEU A 680 0.26 -12.27 -13.19
CA LEU A 680 -0.31 -13.20 -12.22
C LEU A 680 -1.82 -13.39 -12.43
N LEU A 681 -2.56 -12.34 -12.80
CA LEU A 681 -3.99 -12.47 -13.14
C LEU A 681 -4.22 -13.22 -14.45
N GLU A 682 -3.38 -13.07 -15.45
CA GLU A 682 -3.41 -13.89 -16.68
C GLU A 682 -3.10 -15.36 -16.39
N VAL A 683 -2.32 -15.62 -15.33
CA VAL A 683 -2.01 -16.97 -14.84
C VAL A 683 -3.16 -17.55 -13.99
N PHE A 684 -3.89 -16.72 -13.25
CA PHE A 684 -5.01 -17.16 -12.41
C PHE A 684 -6.36 -17.27 -13.14
N ASN A 685 -6.51 -16.60 -14.27
CA ASN A 685 -7.67 -16.69 -15.17
C ASN A 685 -7.46 -17.77 -16.22
#